data_AF-A0A1V4CYQ4-F1
#
_entry.id   AF-A0A1V4CYQ4-F1
#
_cell.length_a   1.000
_cell.length_b   1.000
_cell.length_c   1.000
_cell.angle_alpha   90.00
_cell.angle_beta   90.00
_cell.angle_gamma   90.00
#
_symmetry.space_group_name_H-M   'P 1'
#
loop_
_entity.id
_entity.type
_entity.pdbx_description
1 polymer ?
#
loop_
_entity_poly.entity_id
_entity_poly.type
_entity_poly.pdbx_seq_one_letter_code
_entity_poly.pdbx_strand_id
1 'polypeptide(L)'
;VELPTYAFQHQRYWIDVPLSVGDVASAGLGAAGHPLLGAAVELPDSDGFLLTGRLSLQTHPWLADHAVSGTVLLPGTAFVELAVRAGDQVGCDLLDELTLEAPLILPARGGIQLRLTVGAPDASGRRALEVYSRPEPDADRGDAPDGSWSRHASGVLAPGDAADSGADLSAWPPAEAAALEVDGLYERFAAGGFGYGPAFQGLTAAWRRGAEVFAELRLDQRQHRDAALFGLHPALLDAALHGVALGDFLGAGAEGIRLPFSWSGVTLHAAGATALRVRIAPAGPEAVALTVADENGGAVASVDSLVLRRIAPEQLRAAQLTYHDSLFRLEWAPVPSPSAAPAAVRWAVVGEQAAATGRDAFGLVDALESIGAECAVFPDLSGLAAVVASGSPRPDVVLLPLTGPTGDGHVAEDARLAAHEALDTAQSWLAEEGLAGARLAFVTRGAVATSPDAAVADLPHAPVWGLIRTAQTENPDRFLLLDLDGEGAPAGALMAAAAGGEPQLAVRAGALHAPRLARVATQGEDQTPQGLPEFDPDGTVLITGATGVLGGQLARHLVAERGVRHLLLNSRRGQRAQGMPELVDELTALGAEVSVAACDVADRSALSLLLAEVDPEHPLAAVIHTAGVLDDGLLPALTPERIDTVFRPKVDAALNLHELTADLGLRAFVLFSSAAGTFGAPGQANYAAANTFLDALAAHRRSAGLPALSLAWGLWEQRSAMTGGMADADVARMERSGMAPLTSRDGLELFDTAGSVAGEAVLVPLHLDVAPLREQAAEGALPAVFRGLVRAPARRRTVSAGAADTGPSLARRLAGLAEPEREKAVLDLVLGQAAAVLGFADPEAVGAARGFLEQGFDSLTAVELRNRLGAASGLRLPPTLLFDHPTPELVARQLLAQLAGAVAAEGGAVSDAARDGAAGAEPSAVFGAMLREAGRSGQQEEFTRLLMDLSRFRPSFASPAELDRAPALVRLSRGETGPGLVCFSSILSIGGPHQYARFAAGFRGHRNVWALGNPGFVAGERLPANPEAVIEAQAEAVLGETDGAPFVLLGHSSGGLLAHEVAARLESTGVFPDAVVLLDIYSHDRDAAVALQPGLSAGMDERSAAQVPVDDTRLLAMGAYFRLFGEWRPKEVKTPTLLVRAGDRLFDWSRDGDWRAYWQLPHTALDVPGNHFTMMEEHAGTTARAVEGWLSA
;
A
#
# COMPACT_ATOMS: atom_id res chain seq x y z
N VAL A 1 -4.64 -26.00 -68.62
CA VAL A 1 -3.30 -25.59 -69.07
C VAL A 1 -2.31 -26.38 -68.23
N GLU A 2 -1.50 -27.24 -68.85
CA GLU A 2 -0.43 -27.95 -68.13
C GLU A 2 0.59 -26.94 -67.61
N LEU A 3 1.00 -27.10 -66.34
CA LEU A 3 1.96 -26.23 -65.66
C LEU A 3 3.41 -26.56 -66.07
N PRO A 4 4.30 -25.56 -66.21
CA PRO A 4 5.71 -25.79 -66.50
C PRO A 4 6.45 -26.48 -65.33
N THR A 5 7.35 -27.39 -65.66
CA THR A 5 8.04 -28.32 -64.75
C THR A 5 9.45 -27.87 -64.32
N TYR A 6 9.64 -26.61 -63.92
CA TYR A 6 10.95 -26.18 -63.40
C TYR A 6 10.84 -25.39 -62.08
N ALA A 7 11.78 -25.65 -61.18
CA ALA A 7 11.83 -25.04 -59.84
C ALA A 7 12.18 -23.55 -59.92
N PHE A 8 11.41 -22.74 -59.21
CA PHE A 8 11.47 -21.28 -59.17
C PHE A 8 12.88 -20.76 -58.83
N GLN A 9 13.41 -19.89 -59.70
CA GLN A 9 14.47 -18.94 -59.35
C GLN A 9 13.91 -17.94 -58.32
N HIS A 10 14.58 -17.79 -57.17
CA HIS A 10 14.23 -16.83 -56.12
C HIS A 10 14.65 -15.39 -56.46
N GLN A 11 14.29 -14.88 -57.65
CA GLN A 11 14.42 -13.45 -57.96
C GLN A 11 13.04 -12.81 -58.05
N ARG A 12 12.75 -11.90 -57.12
CA ARG A 12 11.55 -11.06 -57.13
C ARG A 12 11.72 -9.99 -58.21
N TYR A 13 10.79 -9.94 -59.16
CA TYR A 13 10.73 -8.96 -60.25
C TYR A 13 9.57 -7.95 -60.09
N TRP A 14 9.20 -7.63 -58.85
CA TRP A 14 8.20 -6.58 -58.60
C TRP A 14 8.89 -5.23 -58.42
N ILE A 15 8.25 -4.16 -58.89
CA ILE A 15 8.69 -2.79 -58.64
C ILE A 15 8.62 -2.55 -57.13
N ASP A 16 9.76 -2.33 -56.48
CA ASP A 16 9.81 -1.82 -55.12
C ASP A 16 9.25 -0.40 -55.15
N VAL A 17 7.95 -0.27 -54.84
CA VAL A 17 7.35 1.02 -54.52
C VAL A 17 7.75 1.28 -53.07
N PRO A 18 8.64 2.25 -52.77
CA PRO A 18 8.88 2.61 -51.38
C PRO A 18 7.54 3.06 -50.79
N LEU A 19 7.11 2.41 -49.70
CA LEU A 19 6.04 2.91 -48.86
C LEU A 19 6.52 4.27 -48.31
N SER A 20 6.24 5.35 -49.04
CA SER A 20 6.55 6.69 -48.54
C SER A 20 5.70 6.90 -47.29
N VAL A 21 6.32 7.44 -46.24
CA VAL A 21 5.57 8.11 -45.18
C VAL A 21 4.60 9.07 -45.89
N GLY A 22 3.30 8.93 -45.67
CA GLY A 22 2.32 9.81 -46.29
C GLY A 22 2.67 11.28 -46.04
N ASP A 23 2.27 12.18 -46.93
CA ASP A 23 2.45 13.61 -46.72
C ASP A 23 1.71 14.06 -45.45
N VAL A 24 2.40 14.04 -44.31
CA VAL A 24 1.85 14.42 -43.00
C VAL A 24 1.47 15.89 -42.94
N ALA A 25 1.98 16.72 -43.86
CA ALA A 25 1.55 18.12 -43.97
C ALA A 25 0.08 18.23 -44.39
N SER A 26 -0.46 17.24 -45.11
CA SER A 26 -1.89 17.18 -45.42
C SER A 26 -2.80 17.01 -44.19
N ALA A 27 -2.24 16.49 -43.08
CA ALA A 27 -2.90 16.38 -41.78
C ALA A 27 -2.62 17.58 -40.85
N GLY A 28 -1.95 18.63 -41.36
CA GLY A 28 -1.59 19.82 -40.60
C GLY A 28 -0.39 19.65 -39.66
N LEU A 29 0.38 18.55 -39.81
CA LEU A 29 1.56 18.28 -38.99
C LEU A 29 2.85 18.70 -39.72
N GLY A 30 3.84 19.17 -38.97
CA GLY A 30 5.17 19.46 -39.53
C GLY A 30 5.90 18.17 -39.90
N ALA A 31 6.66 18.17 -41.00
CA ALA A 31 7.51 17.05 -41.36
C ALA A 31 8.79 17.04 -40.49
N ALA A 32 9.10 15.91 -39.85
CA ALA A 32 10.32 15.80 -39.05
C ALA A 32 11.61 15.75 -39.90
N GLY A 33 11.49 15.42 -41.20
CA GLY A 33 12.61 15.42 -42.15
C GLY A 33 13.72 14.43 -41.81
N HIS A 34 13.40 13.30 -41.17
CA HIS A 34 14.37 12.34 -40.65
C HIS A 34 13.90 10.90 -40.87
N PRO A 35 14.76 9.92 -41.25
CA PRO A 35 14.30 8.58 -41.64
C PRO A 35 13.59 7.77 -40.53
N LEU A 36 13.84 8.08 -39.25
CA LEU A 36 13.19 7.41 -38.11
C LEU A 36 11.99 8.20 -37.55
N LEU A 37 11.73 9.42 -38.04
CA LEU A 37 10.68 10.31 -37.53
C LEU A 37 9.78 10.79 -38.66
N GLY A 38 8.47 10.62 -38.52
CA GLY A 38 7.49 11.03 -39.51
C GLY A 38 7.05 12.49 -39.35
N ALA A 39 6.73 12.90 -38.12
CA ALA A 39 6.15 14.22 -37.85
C ALA A 39 6.79 14.91 -36.65
N ALA A 40 6.74 16.24 -36.66
CA ALA A 40 7.15 17.12 -35.58
C ALA A 40 6.05 18.16 -35.33
N VAL A 41 5.69 18.35 -34.07
CA VAL A 41 4.57 19.18 -33.62
C VAL A 41 5.05 20.09 -32.49
N GLU A 42 4.91 21.39 -32.69
CA GLU A 42 5.13 22.38 -31.64
C GLU A 42 3.92 22.41 -30.69
N LEU A 43 4.19 22.48 -29.39
CA LEU A 43 3.17 22.55 -28.33
C LEU A 43 2.99 24.02 -27.91
N PRO A 44 1.91 24.69 -28.34
CA PRO A 44 1.76 26.15 -28.21
C PRO A 44 1.57 26.61 -26.75
N ASP A 45 1.22 25.71 -25.85
CA ASP A 45 1.02 25.98 -24.42
C ASP A 45 2.32 25.96 -23.60
N SER A 46 3.39 25.36 -24.13
CA SER A 46 4.57 25.00 -23.35
C SER A 46 5.91 25.31 -24.03
N ASP A 47 5.91 25.90 -25.23
CA ASP A 47 7.14 26.07 -26.04
C ASP A 47 7.91 24.74 -26.19
N GLY A 48 7.18 23.63 -26.11
CA GLY A 48 7.68 22.26 -26.16
C GLY A 48 7.50 21.66 -27.55
N PHE A 49 8.13 20.51 -27.79
CA PHE A 49 8.06 19.82 -29.06
C PHE A 49 7.72 18.33 -28.89
N LEU A 50 6.89 17.82 -29.78
CA LEU A 50 6.52 16.42 -29.88
C LEU A 50 6.94 15.88 -31.25
N LEU A 51 7.82 14.88 -31.28
CA LEU A 51 8.19 14.17 -32.50
C LEU A 51 7.63 12.75 -32.47
N THR A 52 7.16 12.26 -33.62
CA THR A 52 6.60 10.92 -33.73
C THR A 52 7.22 10.15 -34.89
N GLY A 53 7.32 8.83 -34.76
CA GLY A 53 7.90 7.95 -35.77
C GLY A 53 7.29 6.56 -35.73
N ARG A 54 7.61 5.76 -36.76
CA ARG A 54 7.24 4.34 -36.83
C ARG A 54 8.46 3.54 -37.21
N LEU A 55 8.82 2.56 -36.39
CA LEU A 55 9.96 1.67 -36.61
C LEU A 55 9.47 0.27 -36.99
N SER A 56 9.93 -0.27 -38.10
CA SER A 56 9.63 -1.63 -38.53
C SER A 56 10.79 -2.19 -39.34
N LEU A 57 11.07 -3.49 -39.19
CA LEU A 57 12.10 -4.16 -39.99
C LEU A 57 11.73 -4.24 -41.48
N GLN A 58 10.47 -3.99 -41.83
CA GLN A 58 10.03 -3.90 -43.23
C GLN A 58 10.45 -2.58 -43.88
N THR A 59 10.38 -1.47 -43.14
CA THR A 59 10.72 -0.12 -43.63
C THR A 59 12.18 0.23 -43.38
N HIS A 60 12.80 -0.33 -42.34
CA HIS A 60 14.17 -0.08 -41.92
C HIS A 60 14.95 -1.40 -41.79
N PRO A 61 15.17 -2.13 -42.91
CA PRO A 61 15.74 -3.48 -42.87
C PRO A 61 17.14 -3.54 -42.26
N TRP A 62 17.92 -2.46 -42.34
CA TRP A 62 19.25 -2.39 -41.73
C TRP A 62 19.22 -2.50 -40.21
N LEU A 63 18.10 -2.20 -39.54
CA LEU A 63 17.97 -2.38 -38.08
C LEU A 63 18.03 -3.87 -37.67
N ALA A 64 17.66 -4.79 -38.58
CA ALA A 64 17.76 -6.23 -38.32
C ALA A 64 19.22 -6.70 -38.17
N ASP A 65 20.18 -5.92 -38.67
CA ASP A 65 21.61 -6.21 -38.57
C ASP A 65 22.20 -5.84 -37.19
N HIS A 66 21.38 -5.39 -36.23
CA HIS A 66 21.80 -5.16 -34.84
C HIS A 66 21.01 -6.05 -33.88
N ALA A 67 21.57 -7.22 -33.60
CA ALA A 67 21.00 -8.18 -32.67
C ALA A 67 21.90 -8.47 -31.47
N VAL A 68 21.31 -8.69 -30.30
CA VAL A 68 22.01 -9.09 -29.08
C VAL A 68 21.30 -10.32 -28.51
N SER A 69 22.04 -11.41 -28.32
CA SER A 69 21.56 -12.74 -27.93
C SER A 69 20.37 -13.22 -28.79
N GLY A 70 20.40 -12.94 -30.10
CA GLY A 70 19.34 -13.27 -31.04
C GLY A 70 18.15 -12.31 -31.07
N THR A 71 18.18 -11.22 -30.30
CA THR A 71 17.10 -10.22 -30.22
C THR A 71 17.47 -8.97 -31.02
N VAL A 72 16.62 -8.53 -31.94
CA VAL A 72 16.85 -7.28 -32.69
C VAL A 72 16.52 -6.08 -31.80
N LEU A 73 17.50 -5.20 -31.59
CA LEU A 73 17.39 -4.02 -30.72
C LEU A 73 17.67 -2.75 -31.51
N LEU A 74 16.96 -1.67 -31.20
CA LEU A 74 17.38 -0.35 -31.64
C LEU A 74 18.72 0.00 -30.95
N PRO A 75 19.80 0.29 -31.70
CA PRO A 75 21.11 0.57 -31.12
C PRO A 75 21.08 1.86 -30.28
N GLY A 76 21.91 1.93 -29.24
CA GLY A 76 22.02 3.11 -28.37
C GLY A 76 22.33 4.39 -29.15
N THR A 77 23.08 4.28 -30.24
CA THR A 77 23.45 5.38 -31.14
C THR A 77 22.27 5.95 -31.93
N ALA A 78 21.20 5.17 -32.14
CA ALA A 78 19.98 5.69 -32.75
C ALA A 78 19.23 6.63 -31.81
N PHE A 79 19.30 6.41 -30.48
CA PHE A 79 18.74 7.36 -29.52
C PHE A 79 19.53 8.68 -29.51
N VAL A 80 20.85 8.63 -29.67
CA VAL A 80 21.68 9.84 -29.82
C VAL A 80 21.29 10.62 -31.06
N GLU A 81 21.16 9.95 -32.21
CA GLU A 81 20.71 10.57 -33.47
C GLU A 81 19.31 11.21 -33.32
N LEU A 82 18.37 10.51 -32.69
CA LEU A 82 17.04 11.05 -32.42
C LEU A 82 17.09 12.27 -31.48
N ALA A 83 17.96 12.26 -30.48
CA ALA A 83 18.14 13.36 -29.54
C ALA A 83 18.77 14.59 -30.21
N VAL A 84 19.79 14.40 -31.05
CA VAL A 84 20.40 15.47 -31.85
C VAL A 84 19.36 16.08 -32.78
N ARG A 85 18.57 15.25 -33.48
CA ARG A 85 17.50 15.75 -34.35
C ARG A 85 16.42 16.52 -33.58
N ALA A 86 16.09 16.10 -32.36
CA ALA A 86 15.18 16.83 -31.48
C ALA A 86 15.78 18.17 -31.03
N GLY A 87 17.08 18.20 -30.72
CA GLY A 87 17.84 19.42 -30.41
C GLY A 87 17.81 20.44 -31.55
N ASP A 88 18.02 20.01 -32.79
CA ASP A 88 17.96 20.88 -33.98
C ASP A 88 16.61 21.63 -34.10
N GLN A 89 15.50 20.99 -33.71
CA GLN A 89 14.16 21.59 -33.80
C GLN A 89 13.97 22.74 -32.80
N VAL A 90 14.69 22.70 -31.69
CA VAL A 90 14.57 23.67 -30.59
C VAL A 90 15.79 24.57 -30.44
N GLY A 91 16.76 24.48 -31.37
CA GLY A 91 17.99 25.26 -31.36
C GLY A 91 18.99 24.88 -30.27
N CYS A 92 18.99 23.62 -29.83
CA CYS A 92 19.97 23.06 -28.90
C CYS A 92 20.93 22.14 -29.66
N ASP A 93 22.21 22.52 -29.74
CA ASP A 93 23.29 21.82 -30.43
C ASP A 93 24.16 20.94 -29.49
N LEU A 94 23.91 20.99 -28.18
CA LEU A 94 24.54 20.13 -27.18
C LEU A 94 23.52 19.14 -26.59
N LEU A 95 23.82 17.85 -26.72
CA LEU A 95 23.20 16.81 -25.89
C LEU A 95 24.04 16.64 -24.63
N ASP A 96 23.62 17.32 -23.57
CA ASP A 96 24.34 17.41 -22.30
C ASP A 96 24.35 16.06 -21.57
N GLU A 97 23.19 15.40 -21.51
CA GLU A 97 23.06 14.04 -20.97
C GLU A 97 22.00 13.24 -21.73
N LEU A 98 22.27 11.95 -21.99
CA LEU A 98 21.28 10.98 -22.43
C LEU A 98 21.50 9.65 -21.69
N THR A 99 20.52 9.23 -20.90
CA THR A 99 20.51 7.95 -20.20
C THR A 99 19.55 6.98 -20.88
N LEU A 100 20.05 5.79 -21.22
CA LEU A 100 19.26 4.69 -21.78
C LEU A 100 18.70 3.85 -20.63
N GLU A 101 17.38 3.88 -20.47
CA GLU A 101 16.67 3.29 -19.33
C GLU A 101 16.19 1.85 -19.61
N ALA A 102 15.79 1.58 -20.86
CA ALA A 102 15.28 0.28 -21.28
C ALA A 102 15.58 0.02 -22.78
N PRO A 103 15.97 -1.20 -23.17
CA PRO A 103 16.18 -1.55 -24.58
C PRO A 103 14.86 -1.47 -25.36
N LEU A 104 14.92 -0.97 -26.60
CA LEU A 104 13.78 -0.99 -27.53
C LEU A 104 13.95 -2.18 -28.48
N ILE A 105 13.14 -3.22 -28.28
CA ILE A 105 13.14 -4.43 -29.09
C ILE A 105 12.27 -4.21 -30.32
N LEU A 106 12.76 -4.56 -31.50
CA LEU A 106 12.00 -4.46 -32.75
C LEU A 106 11.39 -5.81 -33.10
N PRO A 107 10.06 -5.90 -33.28
CA PRO A 107 9.41 -7.16 -33.58
C PRO A 107 9.73 -7.61 -35.01
N ALA A 108 9.74 -8.93 -35.23
CA ALA A 108 9.98 -9.52 -36.56
C ALA A 108 8.87 -9.17 -37.57
N ARG A 109 7.66 -8.88 -37.09
CA ARG A 109 6.49 -8.44 -37.88
C ARG A 109 5.79 -7.28 -37.16
N GLY A 110 5.14 -6.41 -37.93
CA GLY A 110 4.49 -5.21 -37.39
C GLY A 110 5.43 -4.01 -37.26
N GLY A 111 4.95 -2.96 -36.59
CA GLY A 111 5.71 -1.75 -36.31
C GLY A 111 5.64 -1.38 -34.84
N ILE A 112 6.54 -0.48 -34.43
CA ILE A 112 6.52 0.21 -33.14
C ILE A 112 6.25 1.68 -33.40
N GLN A 113 5.32 2.25 -32.64
CA GLN A 113 5.08 3.68 -32.58
C GLN A 113 6.11 4.32 -31.64
N LEU A 114 6.82 5.32 -32.13
CA LEU A 114 7.87 6.06 -31.41
C LEU A 114 7.37 7.48 -31.12
N ARG A 115 7.62 7.97 -29.91
CA ARG A 115 7.26 9.33 -29.48
C ARG A 115 8.39 9.97 -28.69
N LEU A 116 8.77 11.17 -29.05
CA LEU A 116 9.79 11.96 -28.37
C LEU A 116 9.19 13.27 -27.90
N THR A 117 9.43 13.61 -26.64
CA THR A 117 8.95 14.85 -26.03
C THR A 117 10.13 15.70 -25.61
N VAL A 118 10.13 16.97 -26.02
CA VAL A 118 11.06 18.00 -25.61
C VAL A 118 10.29 19.03 -24.79
N GLY A 119 10.71 19.25 -23.55
CA GLY A 119 10.08 20.20 -22.64
C GLY A 119 10.38 21.67 -22.96
N ALA A 120 9.70 22.55 -22.23
CA ALA A 120 9.97 23.98 -22.19
C ALA A 120 11.44 24.25 -21.79
N PRO A 121 12.04 25.39 -22.20
CA PRO A 121 13.37 25.75 -21.76
C PRO A 121 13.33 26.19 -20.30
N ASP A 122 14.32 25.76 -19.52
CA ASP A 122 14.55 26.31 -18.19
C ASP A 122 15.22 27.70 -18.26
N ALA A 123 15.51 28.30 -17.11
CA ALA A 123 16.15 29.61 -17.03
C ALA A 123 17.55 29.68 -17.69
N SER A 124 18.18 28.53 -17.94
CA SER A 124 19.46 28.40 -18.65
C SER A 124 19.32 27.96 -20.11
N GLY A 125 18.08 27.83 -20.61
CA GLY A 125 17.80 27.37 -21.96
C GLY A 125 17.87 25.85 -22.12
N ARG A 126 18.07 25.08 -21.04
CA ARG A 126 18.12 23.61 -21.10
C ARG A 126 16.72 23.04 -21.19
N ARG A 127 16.56 21.94 -21.91
CA ARG A 127 15.28 21.29 -22.19
C ARG A 127 15.36 19.81 -21.87
N ALA A 128 14.39 19.30 -21.13
CA ALA A 128 14.26 17.87 -20.89
C ALA A 128 13.84 17.14 -22.17
N LEU A 129 14.42 15.97 -22.42
CA LEU A 129 14.10 15.08 -23.54
C LEU A 129 13.69 13.72 -23.00
N GLU A 130 12.62 13.14 -23.56
CA GLU A 130 12.23 11.75 -23.27
C GLU A 130 11.82 11.01 -24.54
N VAL A 131 12.14 9.71 -24.61
CA VAL A 131 11.84 8.84 -25.76
C VAL A 131 10.99 7.66 -25.30
N TYR A 132 9.82 7.51 -25.92
CA TYR A 132 8.82 6.50 -25.63
C TYR A 132 8.52 5.63 -26.83
N SER A 133 8.10 4.39 -26.61
CA SER A 133 7.56 3.55 -27.65
C SER A 133 6.41 2.66 -27.18
N ARG A 134 5.60 2.19 -28.13
CA ARG A 134 4.61 1.12 -27.92
C ARG A 134 4.42 0.28 -29.19
N PRO A 135 4.03 -1.00 -29.09
CA PRO A 135 3.65 -1.79 -30.25
C PRO A 135 2.50 -1.14 -31.04
N GLU A 136 2.53 -1.27 -32.36
CA GLU A 136 1.40 -0.87 -33.21
C GLU A 136 0.22 -1.84 -33.00
N PRO A 137 -1.01 -1.33 -32.75
CA PRO A 137 -2.17 -2.18 -32.55
C PRO A 137 -2.55 -2.95 -33.82
N ASP A 138 -2.99 -4.19 -33.65
CA ASP A 138 -3.36 -5.08 -34.76
C ASP A 138 -4.70 -4.65 -35.37
N ALA A 139 -4.70 -4.26 -36.65
CA ALA A 139 -5.86 -3.66 -37.31
C ALA A 139 -7.03 -4.63 -37.53
N ASP A 140 -6.78 -5.95 -37.45
CA ASP A 140 -7.80 -6.99 -37.66
C ASP A 140 -8.52 -7.41 -36.35
N ARG A 141 -8.03 -6.97 -35.18
CA ARG A 141 -8.75 -7.10 -33.90
C ARG A 141 -9.45 -5.76 -33.62
N GLY A 142 -10.75 -5.71 -33.87
CA GLY A 142 -11.59 -4.50 -33.85
C GLY A 142 -11.72 -3.72 -32.53
N ASP A 143 -10.91 -4.00 -31.52
CA ASP A 143 -10.69 -3.19 -30.33
C ASP A 143 -9.21 -3.33 -29.94
N ALA A 144 -8.43 -2.26 -30.08
CA ALA A 144 -7.03 -2.24 -29.71
C ALA A 144 -6.90 -2.17 -28.18
N PRO A 145 -6.20 -3.09 -27.51
CA PRO A 145 -5.79 -2.85 -26.13
C PRO A 145 -4.89 -1.60 -26.11
N ASP A 146 -5.16 -0.69 -25.17
CA ASP A 146 -4.34 0.49 -24.90
C ASP A 146 -2.97 0.05 -24.37
N GLY A 147 -2.09 -0.38 -25.28
CA GLY A 147 -0.72 -0.77 -24.94
C GLY A 147 -0.01 0.41 -24.27
N SER A 148 0.45 0.21 -23.03
CA SER A 148 1.12 1.24 -22.25
C SER A 148 2.43 1.69 -22.91
N TRP A 149 2.68 3.01 -22.92
CA TRP A 149 3.93 3.57 -23.44
C TRP A 149 5.11 3.18 -22.54
N SER A 150 6.17 2.64 -23.15
CA SER A 150 7.44 2.34 -22.48
C SER A 150 8.45 3.45 -22.72
N ARG A 151 9.05 3.99 -21.66
CA ARG A 151 10.15 4.96 -21.78
C ARG A 151 11.47 4.23 -21.97
N HIS A 152 12.24 4.62 -22.98
CA HIS A 152 13.50 3.99 -23.36
C HIS A 152 14.72 4.85 -23.06
N ALA A 153 14.58 6.17 -23.14
CA ALA A 153 15.64 7.11 -22.83
C ALA A 153 15.09 8.41 -22.23
N SER A 154 15.89 9.03 -21.37
CA SER A 154 15.68 10.38 -20.85
C SER A 154 16.99 11.17 -20.93
N GLY A 155 16.90 12.49 -21.11
CA GLY A 155 18.08 13.32 -21.32
C GLY A 155 17.82 14.80 -21.19
N VAL A 156 18.88 15.58 -21.40
CA VAL A 156 18.86 17.05 -21.36
C VAL A 156 19.56 17.58 -22.60
N LEU A 157 18.85 18.45 -23.31
CA LEU A 157 19.37 19.25 -24.43
C LEU A 157 19.74 20.64 -23.89
N ALA A 158 20.83 21.20 -24.37
CA ALA A 158 21.31 22.51 -23.96
C ALA A 158 21.77 23.33 -25.18
N PRO A 159 21.73 24.68 -25.10
CA PRO A 159 22.51 25.52 -25.98
C PRO A 159 23.99 25.27 -25.70
N GLY A 160 24.74 24.88 -26.73
CA GLY A 160 26.17 24.70 -26.69
C GLY A 160 26.91 26.03 -26.81
N ASP A 161 28.02 26.16 -26.10
CA ASP A 161 29.05 27.10 -26.47
C ASP A 161 29.87 26.46 -27.60
N ALA A 162 30.21 27.23 -28.64
CA ALA A 162 31.10 26.80 -29.71
C ALA A 162 32.51 26.52 -29.15
N ALA A 163 32.69 25.38 -28.51
CA ALA A 163 33.94 24.91 -27.94
C ALA A 163 34.80 24.23 -29.01
N ASP A 164 36.11 24.40 -28.85
CA ASP A 164 37.16 24.02 -29.79
C ASP A 164 37.03 22.56 -30.25
N SER A 165 36.99 22.34 -31.57
CA SER A 165 36.92 21.03 -32.20
C SER A 165 38.14 20.20 -31.78
N GLY A 166 37.94 19.27 -30.84
CA GLY A 166 39.01 18.46 -30.27
C GLY A 166 39.90 17.78 -31.32
N ALA A 167 41.20 17.73 -31.02
CA ALA A 167 42.30 16.99 -31.66
C ALA A 167 42.24 16.78 -33.20
N ASP A 168 43.20 17.38 -33.92
CA ASP A 168 43.44 17.15 -35.35
C ASP A 168 43.70 15.66 -35.68
N LEU A 169 42.76 15.02 -36.38
CA LEU A 169 42.85 13.63 -36.87
C LEU A 169 43.27 13.56 -38.35
N SER A 170 43.91 14.60 -38.90
CA SER A 170 44.41 14.61 -40.28
C SER A 170 45.61 13.68 -40.50
N ALA A 171 46.48 13.53 -39.50
CA ALA A 171 47.63 12.63 -39.55
C ALA A 171 47.23 11.17 -39.31
N TRP A 172 47.27 10.33 -40.37
CA TRP A 172 46.79 8.95 -40.31
C TRP A 172 47.65 7.96 -41.12
N PRO A 173 47.93 6.73 -40.61
CA PRO A 173 47.63 6.28 -39.25
C PRO A 173 48.36 7.13 -38.20
N PRO A 174 47.83 7.24 -36.96
CA PRO A 174 48.40 8.12 -35.95
C PRO A 174 49.87 7.78 -35.67
N ALA A 175 50.72 8.81 -35.58
CA ALA A 175 52.13 8.61 -35.26
C ALA A 175 52.28 7.87 -33.92
N GLU A 176 53.22 6.93 -33.88
CA GLU A 176 53.54 6.08 -32.72
C GLU A 176 52.42 5.12 -32.29
N ALA A 177 51.41 4.88 -33.14
CA ALA A 177 50.37 3.88 -32.88
C ALA A 177 50.71 2.53 -33.54
N ALA A 178 50.47 1.43 -32.83
CA ALA A 178 50.63 0.06 -33.32
C ALA A 178 49.31 -0.45 -33.91
N ALA A 179 49.34 -1.12 -35.06
CA ALA A 179 48.14 -1.72 -35.66
C ALA A 179 47.56 -2.85 -34.78
N LEU A 180 46.24 -2.94 -34.74
CA LEU A 180 45.48 -3.99 -34.07
C LEU A 180 44.84 -4.93 -35.10
N GLU A 181 44.80 -6.22 -34.78
CA GLU A 181 44.14 -7.23 -35.61
C GLU A 181 42.61 -7.11 -35.51
N VAL A 182 41.98 -6.70 -36.61
CA VAL A 182 40.52 -6.59 -36.74
C VAL A 182 39.89 -7.81 -37.41
N ASP A 183 40.69 -8.69 -38.02
CA ASP A 183 40.20 -9.91 -38.63
C ASP A 183 39.57 -10.86 -37.59
N GLY A 184 38.42 -11.45 -37.97
CA GLY A 184 37.62 -12.31 -37.09
C GLY A 184 36.99 -11.60 -35.89
N LEU A 185 37.02 -10.27 -35.80
CA LEU A 185 36.43 -9.52 -34.69
C LEU A 185 34.92 -9.76 -34.57
N TYR A 186 34.20 -9.70 -35.69
CA TYR A 186 32.75 -9.88 -35.70
C TYR A 186 32.33 -11.33 -35.37
N GLU A 187 33.17 -12.31 -35.68
CA GLU A 187 32.96 -13.71 -35.25
C GLU A 187 33.10 -13.84 -33.73
N ARG A 188 34.06 -13.13 -33.12
CA ARG A 188 34.21 -13.06 -31.66
C ARG A 188 33.04 -12.34 -31.00
N PHE A 189 32.55 -11.26 -31.60
CA PHE A 189 31.33 -10.58 -31.15
C PHE A 189 30.12 -11.52 -31.19
N ALA A 190 29.93 -12.26 -32.29
CA ALA A 190 28.85 -13.24 -32.42
C ALA A 190 28.93 -14.35 -31.36
N ALA A 191 30.14 -14.88 -31.09
CA ALA A 191 30.36 -15.84 -30.01
C ALA A 191 30.06 -15.26 -28.62
N GLY A 192 30.25 -13.96 -28.42
CA GLY A 192 29.89 -13.21 -27.22
C GLY A 192 28.42 -12.76 -27.15
N GLY A 193 27.59 -13.12 -28.13
CA GLY A 193 26.17 -12.79 -28.19
C GLY A 193 25.81 -11.56 -29.03
N PHE A 194 26.75 -10.87 -29.66
CA PHE A 194 26.47 -9.74 -30.56
C PHE A 194 26.34 -10.18 -32.02
N GLY A 195 25.11 -10.21 -32.53
CA GLY A 195 24.80 -10.48 -33.93
C GLY A 195 24.81 -9.19 -34.75
N TYR A 196 26.00 -8.75 -35.18
CA TYR A 196 26.14 -7.64 -36.12
C TYR A 196 26.09 -8.14 -37.56
N GLY A 197 25.08 -7.70 -38.33
CA GLY A 197 24.97 -7.90 -39.76
C GLY A 197 25.71 -6.81 -40.56
N PRO A 198 25.67 -6.86 -41.91
CA PRO A 198 26.50 -6.03 -42.79
C PRO A 198 26.44 -4.52 -42.49
N ALA A 199 25.26 -3.97 -42.14
CA ALA A 199 25.14 -2.54 -41.86
C ALA A 199 25.98 -2.06 -40.66
N PHE A 200 26.24 -2.95 -39.67
CA PHE A 200 26.98 -2.64 -38.45
C PHE A 200 28.43 -3.13 -38.48
N GLN A 201 28.86 -3.83 -39.53
CA GLN A 201 30.24 -4.31 -39.66
C GLN A 201 31.17 -3.24 -40.28
N GLY A 202 31.16 -2.04 -39.71
CA GLY A 202 31.81 -0.86 -40.28
C GLY A 202 33.29 -0.68 -39.93
N LEU A 203 33.84 -1.42 -38.94
CA LEU A 203 35.23 -1.26 -38.51
C LEU A 203 36.20 -1.91 -39.50
N THR A 204 37.02 -1.08 -40.16
CA THR A 204 37.92 -1.52 -41.23
C THR A 204 39.38 -1.64 -40.81
N ALA A 205 39.84 -0.81 -39.87
CA ALA A 205 41.19 -0.87 -39.33
C ALA A 205 41.24 -0.21 -37.95
N ALA A 206 42.18 -0.62 -37.10
CA ALA A 206 42.37 -0.04 -35.78
C ALA A 206 43.85 0.02 -35.36
N TRP A 207 44.20 1.00 -34.53
CA TRP A 207 45.54 1.19 -33.99
C TRP A 207 45.46 1.54 -32.50
N ARG A 208 46.52 1.23 -31.74
CA ARG A 208 46.64 1.54 -30.31
C ARG A 208 47.85 2.42 -30.05
N ARG A 209 47.66 3.48 -29.25
CA ARG A 209 48.75 4.31 -28.72
C ARG A 209 48.55 4.51 -27.22
N GLY A 210 49.35 3.83 -26.41
CA GLY A 210 49.17 3.80 -24.96
C GLY A 210 47.78 3.26 -24.60
N ALA A 211 46.98 4.07 -23.92
CA ALA A 211 45.59 3.76 -23.56
C ALA A 211 44.57 4.24 -24.61
N GLU A 212 44.98 4.87 -25.70
CA GLU A 212 44.08 5.34 -26.76
C GLU A 212 43.91 4.28 -27.86
N VAL A 213 42.71 4.18 -28.41
CA VAL A 213 42.40 3.40 -29.61
C VAL A 213 41.96 4.32 -30.73
N PHE A 214 42.47 4.06 -31.93
CA PHE A 214 42.15 4.79 -33.15
C PHE A 214 41.50 3.82 -34.12
N ALA A 215 40.42 4.22 -34.78
CA ALA A 215 39.65 3.35 -35.66
C ALA A 215 39.28 4.04 -36.98
N GLU A 216 39.37 3.30 -38.09
CA GLU A 216 38.77 3.67 -39.39
C GLU A 216 37.48 2.91 -39.61
N LEU A 217 36.42 3.64 -39.93
CA LEU A 217 35.08 3.11 -40.09
C LEU A 217 34.53 3.46 -41.48
N ARG A 218 33.77 2.55 -42.08
CA ARG A 218 33.02 2.81 -43.31
C ARG A 218 31.61 2.26 -43.17
N LEU A 219 30.61 3.07 -43.54
CA LEU A 219 29.22 2.64 -43.61
C LEU A 219 29.04 1.70 -44.80
N ASP A 220 28.19 0.68 -44.67
CA ASP A 220 27.87 -0.22 -45.78
C ASP A 220 27.27 0.54 -46.97
N GLN A 221 27.65 0.14 -48.18
CA GLN A 221 27.32 0.88 -49.41
C GLN A 221 25.81 1.02 -49.63
N ARG A 222 24.99 0.11 -49.08
CA ARG A 222 23.53 0.15 -49.24
C ARG A 222 22.93 1.36 -48.51
N GLN A 223 23.56 1.86 -47.46
CA GLN A 223 23.08 2.97 -46.64
C GLN A 223 23.67 4.33 -47.05
N HIS A 224 24.61 4.38 -48.01
CA HIS A 224 25.24 5.64 -48.44
C HIS A 224 24.25 6.67 -48.97
N ARG A 225 23.15 6.23 -49.59
CA ARG A 225 22.10 7.12 -50.12
C ARG A 225 21.35 7.86 -49.02
N ASP A 226 21.16 7.20 -47.88
CA ASP A 226 20.36 7.73 -46.76
C ASP A 226 21.26 8.40 -45.71
N ALA A 227 22.57 8.22 -45.77
CA ALA A 227 23.52 8.79 -44.82
C ALA A 227 23.36 10.31 -44.62
N ALA A 228 23.08 11.05 -45.70
CA ALA A 228 22.87 12.50 -45.66
C ALA A 228 21.55 12.94 -45.00
N LEU A 229 20.62 12.00 -44.75
CA LEU A 229 19.36 12.27 -44.04
C LEU A 229 19.50 12.13 -42.52
N PHE A 230 20.65 11.64 -42.05
CA PHE A 230 21.02 11.56 -40.64
C PHE A 230 22.06 12.63 -40.32
N GLY A 231 22.06 13.10 -39.07
CA GLY A 231 23.19 13.83 -38.50
C GLY A 231 24.43 12.93 -38.56
N LEU A 232 24.38 11.80 -37.88
CA LEU A 232 25.37 10.73 -38.04
C LEU A 232 24.67 9.37 -38.08
N HIS A 233 24.86 8.62 -39.17
CA HIS A 233 24.14 7.36 -39.35
C HIS A 233 24.36 6.41 -38.14
N PRO A 234 23.30 5.93 -37.46
CA PRO A 234 23.45 5.20 -36.20
C PRO A 234 24.35 3.96 -36.28
N ALA A 235 24.28 3.21 -37.38
CA ALA A 235 25.15 2.04 -37.59
C ALA A 235 26.65 2.40 -37.73
N LEU A 236 26.97 3.58 -38.30
CA LEU A 236 28.35 4.05 -38.44
C LEU A 236 28.90 4.54 -37.09
N LEU A 237 28.08 5.25 -36.30
CA LEU A 237 28.43 5.61 -34.93
C LEU A 237 28.55 4.36 -34.03
N ASP A 238 27.70 3.35 -34.20
CA ASP A 238 27.77 2.11 -33.42
C ASP A 238 29.06 1.34 -33.72
N ALA A 239 29.48 1.28 -34.99
CA ALA A 239 30.75 0.70 -35.39
C ALA A 239 31.96 1.37 -34.71
N ALA A 240 31.85 2.66 -34.34
CA ALA A 240 32.89 3.33 -33.55
C ALA A 240 33.05 2.72 -32.16
N LEU A 241 31.93 2.29 -31.55
CA LEU A 241 31.93 1.69 -30.22
C LEU A 241 32.59 0.31 -30.21
N HIS A 242 32.67 -0.36 -31.36
CA HIS A 242 33.34 -1.66 -31.49
C HIS A 242 34.85 -1.54 -31.21
N GLY A 243 35.44 -0.36 -31.44
CA GLY A 243 36.82 -0.05 -31.08
C GLY A 243 37.08 -0.09 -29.57
N VAL A 244 36.06 0.07 -28.72
CA VAL A 244 36.21 -0.06 -27.26
C VAL A 244 36.59 -1.49 -26.87
N ALA A 245 36.05 -2.50 -27.57
CA ALA A 245 36.39 -3.91 -27.33
C ALA A 245 37.85 -4.25 -27.71
N LEU A 246 38.49 -3.40 -28.52
CA LEU A 246 39.89 -3.54 -28.92
C LEU A 246 40.87 -2.89 -27.94
N GLY A 247 40.40 -2.12 -26.96
CA GLY A 247 41.22 -1.51 -25.92
C GLY A 247 41.06 -2.18 -24.55
N ASP A 248 42.07 -2.06 -23.70
CA ASP A 248 42.04 -2.60 -22.33
C ASP A 248 41.30 -1.66 -21.35
N PHE A 249 40.35 -0.87 -21.85
CA PHE A 249 39.66 0.21 -21.12
C PHE A 249 38.85 -0.31 -19.92
N LEU A 250 38.36 -1.54 -19.98
CA LEU A 250 37.29 -2.04 -19.11
C LEU A 250 37.68 -3.30 -18.29
N GLY A 251 38.99 -3.60 -18.21
CA GLY A 251 39.56 -4.71 -17.44
C GLY A 251 39.41 -6.10 -18.10
N ALA A 252 40.52 -6.82 -18.27
CA ALA A 252 40.53 -8.18 -18.79
C ALA A 252 40.11 -9.19 -17.70
N GLY A 253 38.96 -9.86 -17.87
CA GLY A 253 38.61 -11.04 -17.05
C GLY A 253 37.20 -11.16 -16.49
N ALA A 254 36.14 -10.66 -17.14
CA ALA A 254 34.78 -10.86 -16.62
C ALA A 254 33.73 -11.09 -17.71
N GLU A 255 32.94 -12.15 -17.54
CA GLU A 255 31.83 -12.57 -18.40
C GLU A 255 30.69 -11.51 -18.45
N GLY A 256 30.03 -11.36 -19.61
CA GLY A 256 28.83 -10.53 -19.81
C GLY A 256 28.87 -9.54 -21.01
N ILE A 257 27.70 -9.23 -21.57
CA ILE A 257 27.50 -8.31 -22.71
C ILE A 257 27.52 -6.86 -22.20
N ARG A 258 28.31 -5.97 -22.81
CA ARG A 258 28.35 -4.54 -22.44
C ARG A 258 27.62 -3.67 -23.47
N LEU A 259 26.69 -2.86 -23.01
CA LEU A 259 25.90 -1.96 -23.86
C LEU A 259 26.05 -0.50 -23.42
N PRO A 260 25.88 0.48 -24.34
CA PRO A 260 25.80 1.89 -24.01
C PRO A 260 24.73 2.14 -22.95
N PHE A 261 25.05 2.92 -21.92
CA PHE A 261 24.13 3.24 -20.83
C PHE A 261 23.88 4.75 -20.69
N SER A 262 24.93 5.56 -20.72
CA SER A 262 24.81 7.01 -20.53
C SER A 262 25.82 7.74 -21.41
N TRP A 263 25.34 8.77 -22.10
CA TRP A 263 26.11 9.67 -22.95
C TRP A 263 26.12 11.05 -22.30
N SER A 264 27.26 11.72 -22.31
CA SER A 264 27.39 13.10 -21.83
C SER A 264 28.24 13.92 -22.78
N GLY A 265 27.84 15.17 -22.98
CA GLY A 265 28.56 16.12 -23.84
C GLY A 265 28.69 15.63 -25.28
N VAL A 266 27.56 15.29 -25.92
CA VAL A 266 27.55 14.92 -27.34
C VAL A 266 27.27 16.16 -28.19
N THR A 267 28.19 16.46 -29.11
CA THR A 267 28.05 17.57 -30.07
C THR A 267 28.30 17.05 -31.48
N LEU A 268 27.41 17.41 -32.41
CA LEU A 268 27.54 17.12 -33.84
C LEU A 268 28.08 18.37 -34.56
N HIS A 269 29.21 18.21 -35.26
CA HIS A 269 29.89 19.30 -35.97
C HIS A 269 29.61 19.29 -37.48
N ALA A 270 29.39 18.10 -38.05
CA ALA A 270 29.08 17.91 -39.47
C ALA A 270 28.18 16.69 -39.68
N ALA A 271 27.36 16.71 -40.73
CA ALA A 271 26.40 15.65 -41.03
C ALA A 271 26.71 14.87 -42.32
N GLY A 272 26.12 13.68 -42.47
CA GLY A 272 26.17 12.92 -43.73
C GLY A 272 27.46 12.13 -43.99
N ALA A 273 28.29 11.92 -42.97
CA ALA A 273 29.53 11.15 -43.12
C ALA A 273 29.25 9.67 -43.50
N THR A 274 30.04 9.16 -44.44
CA THR A 274 30.00 7.73 -44.87
C THR A 274 31.25 6.95 -44.45
N ALA A 275 32.28 7.67 -44.00
CA ALA A 275 33.52 7.12 -43.45
C ALA A 275 33.99 8.01 -42.30
N LEU A 276 34.55 7.40 -41.24
CA LEU A 276 35.04 8.11 -40.06
C LEU A 276 36.43 7.66 -39.66
N ARG A 277 37.18 8.59 -39.06
CA ARG A 277 38.31 8.34 -38.18
C ARG A 277 37.91 8.67 -36.76
N VAL A 278 38.11 7.73 -35.84
CA VAL A 278 37.70 7.89 -34.44
C VAL A 278 38.90 7.72 -33.53
N ARG A 279 39.05 8.62 -32.56
CA ARG A 279 39.90 8.44 -31.39
C ARG A 279 39.03 8.12 -30.17
N ILE A 280 39.35 7.03 -29.49
CA ILE A 280 38.71 6.57 -28.26
C ILE A 280 39.73 6.68 -27.13
N ALA A 281 39.41 7.42 -26.08
CA ALA A 281 40.27 7.63 -24.93
C ALA A 281 39.54 7.32 -23.61
N PRO A 282 40.24 6.95 -22.53
CA PRO A 282 39.60 6.73 -21.23
C PRO A 282 38.99 8.03 -20.67
N ALA A 283 37.76 7.98 -20.17
CA ALA A 283 37.06 9.08 -19.50
C ALA A 283 36.62 8.75 -18.06
N GLY A 284 36.99 7.57 -17.55
CA GLY A 284 36.65 7.07 -16.21
C GLY A 284 36.76 5.55 -16.12
N PRO A 285 36.44 4.93 -14.96
CA PRO A 285 36.60 3.49 -14.73
C PRO A 285 35.74 2.59 -15.67
N GLU A 286 34.61 3.10 -16.14
CA GLU A 286 33.72 2.42 -17.09
C GLU A 286 33.28 3.35 -18.24
N ALA A 287 34.08 4.39 -18.52
CA ALA A 287 33.72 5.45 -19.45
C ALA A 287 34.82 5.73 -20.48
N VAL A 288 34.40 6.03 -21.70
CA VAL A 288 35.29 6.44 -22.80
C VAL A 288 34.84 7.77 -23.41
N ALA A 289 35.77 8.58 -23.87
CA ALA A 289 35.53 9.76 -24.68
C ALA A 289 35.75 9.42 -26.16
N LEU A 290 34.97 10.03 -27.06
CA LEU A 290 35.11 9.86 -28.51
C LEU A 290 35.38 11.21 -29.19
N THR A 291 36.41 11.23 -30.03
CA THR A 291 36.64 12.31 -30.99
C THR A 291 36.47 11.72 -32.39
N VAL A 292 35.50 12.23 -33.15
CA VAL A 292 35.08 11.67 -34.45
C VAL A 292 35.35 12.68 -35.55
N ALA A 293 36.08 12.26 -36.57
CA ALA A 293 36.38 13.04 -37.76
C ALA A 293 36.02 12.28 -39.05
N ASP A 294 35.95 12.97 -40.17
CA ASP A 294 35.84 12.37 -41.49
C ASP A 294 37.18 11.76 -41.97
N GLU A 295 37.19 11.20 -43.18
CA GLU A 295 38.41 10.59 -43.75
C GLU A 295 39.54 11.60 -44.06
N ASN A 296 39.24 12.91 -44.02
CA ASN A 296 40.21 14.00 -44.20
C ASN A 296 40.68 14.60 -42.86
N GLY A 297 40.09 14.19 -41.73
CA GLY A 297 40.39 14.72 -40.40
C GLY A 297 39.52 15.90 -39.97
N GLY A 298 38.49 16.28 -40.74
CA GLY A 298 37.52 17.30 -40.35
C GLY A 298 36.58 16.80 -39.25
N ALA A 299 36.32 17.60 -38.22
CA ALA A 299 35.49 17.20 -37.08
C ALA A 299 34.04 16.89 -37.50
N VAL A 300 33.53 15.74 -37.06
CA VAL A 300 32.16 15.27 -37.32
C VAL A 300 31.36 15.24 -36.03
N ALA A 301 31.90 14.67 -34.94
CA ALA A 301 31.24 14.62 -33.64
C ALA A 301 32.24 14.53 -32.48
N SER A 302 31.83 14.97 -31.30
CA SER A 302 32.54 14.75 -30.04
C SER A 302 31.61 14.17 -29.00
N VAL A 303 32.15 13.29 -28.15
CA VAL A 303 31.47 12.71 -26.99
C VAL A 303 32.43 12.82 -25.81
N ASP A 304 32.08 13.61 -24.81
CA ASP A 304 32.92 13.81 -23.62
C ASP A 304 33.00 12.54 -22.76
N SER A 305 31.88 11.83 -22.63
CA SER A 305 31.82 10.59 -21.86
C SER A 305 30.71 9.66 -22.34
N LEU A 306 31.07 8.40 -22.56
CA LEU A 306 30.15 7.28 -22.80
C LEU A 306 30.41 6.20 -21.75
N VAL A 307 29.42 5.95 -20.90
CA VAL A 307 29.44 4.88 -19.90
C VAL A 307 28.84 3.60 -20.49
N LEU A 308 29.56 2.49 -20.35
CA LEU A 308 29.14 1.16 -20.83
C LEU A 308 28.85 0.23 -19.65
N ARG A 309 27.66 -0.39 -19.62
CA ARG A 309 27.24 -1.30 -18.53
C ARG A 309 27.04 -2.72 -19.00
N ARG A 310 27.21 -3.67 -18.10
CA ARG A 310 26.93 -5.09 -18.33
C ARG A 310 25.42 -5.38 -18.22
N ILE A 311 24.92 -6.19 -19.13
CA ILE A 311 23.54 -6.71 -19.11
C ILE A 311 23.60 -8.24 -19.17
N ALA A 312 22.84 -8.89 -18.29
CA ALA A 312 22.71 -10.35 -18.28
C ALA A 312 21.74 -10.81 -19.40
N PRO A 313 22.03 -11.92 -20.13
CA PRO A 313 21.15 -12.42 -21.20
C PRO A 313 19.69 -12.66 -20.75
N GLU A 314 19.48 -13.00 -19.49
CA GLU A 314 18.17 -13.23 -18.88
C GLU A 314 17.33 -11.95 -18.83
N GLN A 315 17.96 -10.78 -18.64
CA GLN A 315 17.27 -9.48 -18.66
C GLN A 315 16.76 -9.11 -20.06
N LEU A 316 17.47 -9.55 -21.11
CA LEU A 316 17.04 -9.38 -22.51
C LEU A 316 15.89 -10.34 -22.85
N ARG A 317 15.93 -11.59 -22.38
CA ARG A 317 14.79 -12.53 -22.52
C ARG A 317 13.55 -12.05 -21.79
N ALA A 318 13.70 -11.49 -20.58
CA ALA A 318 12.57 -10.90 -19.85
C ALA A 318 11.94 -9.73 -20.64
N ALA A 319 12.73 -8.96 -21.38
CA ALA A 319 12.22 -7.87 -22.21
C ALA A 319 11.51 -8.36 -23.50
N GLN A 320 11.73 -9.61 -23.93
CA GLN A 320 11.00 -10.22 -25.06
C GLN A 320 9.59 -10.71 -24.69
N LEU A 321 9.31 -10.89 -23.40
CA LEU A 321 8.03 -11.40 -22.94
C LEU A 321 6.99 -10.30 -23.08
N THR A 322 5.99 -10.53 -23.90
CA THR A 322 4.73 -9.77 -23.80
C THR A 322 4.07 -10.23 -22.50
N TYR A 323 3.59 -9.29 -21.69
CA TYR A 323 3.00 -9.58 -20.39
C TYR A 323 1.50 -9.33 -20.43
N HIS A 324 0.75 -10.03 -19.57
CA HIS A 324 -0.63 -9.66 -19.31
C HIS A 324 -0.67 -8.35 -18.50
N ASP A 325 -1.51 -7.40 -18.91
CA ASP A 325 -1.59 -6.09 -18.26
C ASP A 325 -2.30 -6.12 -16.90
N SER A 326 -3.20 -7.09 -16.70
CA SER A 326 -4.05 -7.20 -15.50
C SER A 326 -3.96 -8.56 -14.80
N LEU A 327 -2.92 -9.35 -15.10
CA LEU A 327 -2.66 -10.65 -14.46
C LEU A 327 -1.25 -10.69 -13.88
N PHE A 328 -1.17 -10.88 -12.56
CA PHE A 328 0.07 -10.84 -11.81
C PHE A 328 0.27 -12.13 -11.01
N ARG A 329 1.50 -12.33 -10.53
CA ARG A 329 1.88 -13.37 -9.57
C ARG A 329 2.77 -12.77 -8.48
N LEU A 330 2.79 -13.40 -7.32
CA LEU A 330 3.73 -13.06 -6.26
C LEU A 330 5.04 -13.84 -6.49
N GLU A 331 6.10 -13.12 -6.82
CA GLU A 331 7.43 -13.67 -7.02
C GLU A 331 8.29 -13.43 -5.77
N TRP A 332 8.97 -14.46 -5.29
CA TRP A 332 9.92 -14.35 -4.19
C TRP A 332 11.32 -14.10 -4.75
N ALA A 333 11.64 -12.82 -4.97
CA ALA A 333 12.88 -12.41 -5.59
C ALA A 333 14.07 -12.50 -4.62
N PRO A 334 15.26 -12.95 -5.07
CA PRO A 334 16.43 -13.04 -4.21
C PRO A 334 16.88 -11.64 -3.76
N VAL A 335 17.18 -11.50 -2.48
CA VAL A 335 17.71 -10.26 -1.89
C VAL A 335 19.14 -10.48 -1.38
N PRO A 336 20.06 -9.55 -1.64
CA PRO A 336 21.44 -9.69 -1.21
C PRO A 336 21.52 -9.71 0.32
N SER A 337 22.28 -10.66 0.85
CA SER A 337 22.57 -10.70 2.28
C SER A 337 23.46 -9.52 2.67
N PRO A 338 23.14 -8.77 3.74
CA PRO A 338 24.02 -7.72 4.25
C PRO A 338 25.37 -8.33 4.66
N SER A 339 26.47 -7.64 4.34
CA SER A 339 27.83 -8.09 4.68
C SER A 339 28.18 -7.90 6.16
N ALA A 340 27.41 -7.09 6.90
CA ALA A 340 27.52 -6.90 8.34
C ALA A 340 26.19 -6.40 8.92
N ALA A 341 25.86 -6.81 10.14
CA ALA A 341 24.77 -6.21 10.90
C ALA A 341 25.07 -4.72 11.20
N PRO A 342 24.05 -3.84 11.26
CA PRO A 342 24.19 -2.51 11.83
C PRO A 342 24.76 -2.59 13.26
N ALA A 343 25.52 -1.57 13.69
CA ALA A 343 26.12 -1.58 15.02
C ALA A 343 25.08 -1.70 16.14
N ALA A 344 25.30 -2.64 17.07
CA ALA A 344 24.59 -2.87 18.34
C ALA A 344 23.05 -3.05 18.28
N VAL A 345 22.55 -3.93 17.41
CA VAL A 345 21.15 -4.38 17.43
C VAL A 345 20.93 -5.32 18.62
N ARG A 346 19.96 -5.02 19.48
CA ARG A 346 19.58 -5.87 20.63
C ARG A 346 18.45 -6.81 20.24
N TRP A 347 18.62 -8.08 20.58
CA TRP A 347 17.69 -9.14 20.20
C TRP A 347 16.98 -9.71 21.42
N ALA A 348 15.72 -10.10 21.22
CA ALA A 348 15.02 -10.96 22.15
C ALA A 348 14.34 -12.11 21.40
N VAL A 349 14.30 -13.30 22.00
CA VAL A 349 13.49 -14.44 21.55
C VAL A 349 12.42 -14.70 22.60
N VAL A 350 11.17 -14.85 22.17
CA VAL A 350 10.02 -15.11 23.03
C VAL A 350 9.50 -16.51 22.79
N GLY A 351 9.42 -17.32 23.84
CA GLY A 351 8.84 -18.66 23.80
C GLY A 351 9.18 -19.46 25.05
N GLU A 352 8.18 -20.15 25.61
CA GLU A 352 8.30 -20.88 26.87
C GLU A 352 9.41 -21.95 26.83
N GLN A 353 9.50 -22.71 25.74
CA GLN A 353 10.54 -23.72 25.55
C GLN A 353 11.94 -23.11 25.46
N ALA A 354 12.06 -21.97 24.77
CA ALA A 354 13.32 -21.25 24.64
C ALA A 354 13.78 -20.72 26.00
N ALA A 355 12.86 -20.15 26.78
CA ALA A 355 13.17 -19.66 28.12
C ALA A 355 13.59 -20.78 29.09
N ALA A 356 12.98 -21.96 28.97
CA ALA A 356 13.30 -23.10 29.84
C ALA A 356 14.63 -23.78 29.49
N THR A 357 14.99 -23.86 28.20
CA THR A 357 16.13 -24.66 27.71
C THR A 357 17.30 -23.84 27.19
N GLY A 358 17.10 -22.54 26.98
CA GLY A 358 18.04 -21.67 26.28
C GLY A 358 18.07 -21.90 24.76
N ARG A 359 17.18 -22.73 24.20
CA ARG A 359 17.12 -23.04 22.76
C ARG A 359 15.67 -23.05 22.27
N ASP A 360 15.42 -22.45 21.10
CA ASP A 360 14.12 -22.50 20.45
C ASP A 360 14.03 -23.61 19.39
N ALA A 361 12.81 -23.98 19.03
CA ALA A 361 12.55 -25.04 18.04
C ALA A 361 13.12 -24.72 16.64
N PHE A 362 13.38 -23.45 16.34
CA PHE A 362 13.82 -22.98 15.03
C PHE A 362 15.33 -22.68 14.96
N GLY A 363 16.07 -22.86 16.06
CA GLY A 363 17.51 -22.61 16.12
C GLY A 363 17.87 -21.12 16.00
N LEU A 364 16.93 -20.22 16.30
CA LEU A 364 17.12 -18.77 16.27
C LEU A 364 18.15 -18.30 17.29
N VAL A 365 18.14 -18.87 18.51
CA VAL A 365 19.11 -18.52 19.56
C VAL A 365 20.52 -18.91 19.11
N ASP A 366 20.71 -20.14 18.61
CA ASP A 366 22.00 -20.61 18.09
C ASP A 366 22.50 -19.74 16.92
N ALA A 367 21.59 -19.33 16.03
CA ALA A 367 21.92 -18.47 14.90
C ALA A 367 22.37 -17.07 15.34
N LEU A 368 21.73 -16.48 16.36
CA LEU A 368 22.13 -15.20 16.96
C LEU A 368 23.49 -15.29 17.68
N GLU A 369 23.73 -16.38 18.41
CA GLU A 369 25.02 -16.63 19.06
C GLU A 369 26.15 -16.77 18.02
N SER A 370 25.89 -17.42 16.88
CA SER A 370 26.88 -17.63 15.82
C SER A 370 27.40 -16.33 15.19
N ILE A 371 26.62 -15.25 15.24
CA ILE A 371 27.00 -13.92 14.76
C ILE A 371 27.49 -12.99 15.89
N GLY A 372 27.62 -13.52 17.11
CA GLY A 372 28.05 -12.74 18.29
C GLY A 372 27.04 -11.69 18.74
N ALA A 373 25.75 -11.89 18.45
CA ALA A 373 24.69 -10.98 18.89
C ALA A 373 24.29 -11.28 20.35
N GLU A 374 24.09 -10.23 21.15
CA GLU A 374 23.46 -10.37 22.47
C GLU A 374 21.96 -10.63 22.30
N CYS A 375 21.51 -11.80 22.77
CA CYS A 375 20.12 -12.23 22.71
C CYS A 375 19.61 -12.53 24.12
N ALA A 376 18.51 -11.88 24.51
CA ALA A 376 17.77 -12.23 25.72
C ALA A 376 16.62 -13.19 25.37
N VAL A 377 16.30 -14.13 26.26
CA VAL A 377 15.21 -15.10 26.03
C VAL A 377 14.15 -14.92 27.11
N PHE A 378 12.90 -14.82 26.70
CA PHE A 378 11.75 -14.61 27.58
C PHE A 378 10.67 -15.67 27.32
N PRO A 379 9.89 -16.08 28.33
CA PRO A 379 8.83 -17.06 28.13
C PRO A 379 7.66 -16.49 27.31
N ASP A 380 7.33 -15.21 27.51
CA ASP A 380 6.23 -14.49 26.88
C ASP A 380 6.54 -12.99 26.74
N LEU A 381 5.65 -12.25 26.05
CA LEU A 381 5.80 -10.79 25.87
C LEU A 381 5.65 -10.01 27.17
N SER A 382 4.83 -10.49 28.12
CA SER A 382 4.61 -9.86 29.42
C SER A 382 5.89 -9.83 30.26
N GLY A 383 6.66 -10.91 30.26
CA GLY A 383 7.96 -11.01 30.92
C GLY A 383 8.99 -10.07 30.30
N LEU A 384 9.02 -9.96 28.97
CA LEU A 384 9.85 -8.97 28.28
C LEU A 384 9.45 -7.54 28.69
N ALA A 385 8.16 -7.21 28.63
CA ALA A 385 7.64 -5.89 28.99
C ALA A 385 7.97 -5.51 30.44
N ALA A 386 7.80 -6.44 31.39
CA ALA A 386 8.16 -6.23 32.80
C ALA A 386 9.65 -5.93 33.00
N VAL A 387 10.54 -6.62 32.26
CA VAL A 387 11.98 -6.39 32.34
C VAL A 387 12.36 -5.03 31.75
N VAL A 388 11.76 -4.63 30.63
CA VAL A 388 11.96 -3.28 30.07
C VAL A 388 11.44 -2.20 31.02
N ALA A 389 10.24 -2.40 31.60
CA ALA A 389 9.66 -1.49 32.58
C ALA A 389 10.51 -1.34 33.85
N SER A 390 11.27 -2.36 34.24
CA SER A 390 12.22 -2.31 35.36
C SER A 390 13.50 -1.49 35.08
N GLY A 391 13.64 -0.93 33.87
CA GLY A 391 14.77 -0.10 33.45
C GLY A 391 15.81 -0.82 32.59
N SER A 392 15.54 -2.06 32.16
CA SER A 392 16.43 -2.77 31.23
C SER A 392 16.32 -2.18 29.81
N PRO A 393 17.41 -2.20 29.02
CA PRO A 393 17.37 -1.68 27.65
C PRO A 393 16.38 -2.45 26.79
N ARG A 394 15.48 -1.74 26.09
CA ARG A 394 14.52 -2.32 25.14
C ARG A 394 15.23 -3.05 24.00
N PRO A 395 14.78 -4.24 23.56
CA PRO A 395 15.28 -4.85 22.32
C PRO A 395 14.90 -4.02 21.09
N ASP A 396 15.65 -4.19 20.00
CA ASP A 396 15.35 -3.57 18.71
C ASP A 396 14.54 -4.52 17.82
N VAL A 397 14.79 -5.83 17.92
CA VAL A 397 14.02 -6.89 17.26
C VAL A 397 13.68 -8.00 18.24
N VAL A 398 12.42 -8.41 18.27
CA VAL A 398 11.88 -9.52 19.05
C VAL A 398 11.43 -10.62 18.10
N LEU A 399 11.96 -11.83 18.26
CA LEU A 399 11.63 -12.99 17.44
C LEU A 399 10.63 -13.88 18.17
N LEU A 400 9.53 -14.19 17.51
CA LEU A 400 8.48 -15.09 17.99
C LEU A 400 8.35 -16.28 17.05
N PRO A 401 9.03 -17.41 17.34
CA PRO A 401 8.81 -18.66 16.62
C PRO A 401 7.41 -19.21 16.89
N LEU A 402 6.63 -19.37 15.82
CA LEU A 402 5.31 -19.97 15.88
C LEU A 402 5.45 -21.48 15.77
N THR A 403 5.21 -22.16 16.89
CA THR A 403 5.23 -23.62 16.96
C THR A 403 3.81 -24.11 17.13
N GLY A 404 3.30 -24.83 16.14
CA GLY A 404 1.98 -25.46 16.21
C GLY A 404 2.02 -26.84 16.87
N PRO A 405 0.86 -27.39 17.25
CA PRO A 405 0.76 -28.77 17.71
C PRO A 405 1.30 -29.72 16.64
N THR A 406 2.30 -30.52 17.00
CA THR A 406 2.86 -31.56 16.13
C THR A 406 1.96 -32.80 16.18
N GLY A 407 0.79 -32.71 15.56
CA GLY A 407 -0.09 -33.84 15.27
C GLY A 407 -1.47 -33.79 15.92
N ASP A 408 -2.51 -33.77 15.07
CA ASP A 408 -3.66 -34.70 15.04
C ASP A 408 -4.76 -34.12 14.13
N GLY A 409 -4.61 -34.24 12.81
CA GLY A 409 -5.72 -34.27 11.83
C GLY A 409 -6.67 -33.07 11.68
N HIS A 410 -6.46 -31.92 12.34
CA HIS A 410 -7.45 -30.81 12.38
C HIS A 410 -6.90 -29.46 11.88
N VAL A 411 -6.35 -29.44 10.65
CA VAL A 411 -5.67 -28.26 10.04
C VAL A 411 -6.49 -26.96 10.10
N ALA A 412 -7.82 -27.00 9.90
CA ALA A 412 -8.67 -25.81 9.95
C ALA A 412 -8.82 -25.23 11.37
N GLU A 413 -8.86 -26.10 12.38
CA GLU A 413 -8.89 -25.70 13.79
C GLU A 413 -7.54 -25.10 14.19
N ASP A 414 -6.44 -25.75 13.81
CA ASP A 414 -5.08 -25.26 14.07
C ASP A 414 -4.86 -23.89 13.39
N ALA A 415 -5.33 -23.72 12.15
CA ALA A 415 -5.23 -22.45 11.42
C ALA A 415 -5.97 -21.30 12.12
N ARG A 416 -7.12 -21.61 12.71
CA ARG A 416 -7.94 -20.67 13.48
C ARG A 416 -7.27 -20.29 14.79
N LEU A 417 -6.78 -21.27 15.54
CA LEU A 417 -6.05 -21.04 16.79
C LEU A 417 -4.80 -20.20 16.54
N ALA A 418 -4.01 -20.53 15.53
CA ALA A 418 -2.81 -19.76 15.16
C ALA A 418 -3.14 -18.29 14.81
N ALA A 419 -4.26 -18.04 14.13
CA ALA A 419 -4.71 -16.68 13.83
C ALA A 419 -5.22 -15.93 15.07
N HIS A 420 -5.90 -16.60 16.00
CA HIS A 420 -6.32 -16.02 17.28
C HIS A 420 -5.12 -15.63 18.14
N GLU A 421 -4.14 -16.53 18.26
CA GLU A 421 -2.90 -16.27 19.00
C GLU A 421 -2.10 -15.14 18.36
N ALA A 422 -2.02 -15.10 17.02
CA ALA A 422 -1.36 -14.02 16.31
C ALA A 422 -2.07 -12.67 16.50
N LEU A 423 -3.41 -12.65 16.51
CA LEU A 423 -4.19 -11.45 16.81
C LEU A 423 -3.91 -10.94 18.22
N ASP A 424 -4.06 -11.79 19.23
CA ASP A 424 -3.85 -11.45 20.64
C ASP A 424 -2.42 -10.95 20.89
N THR A 425 -1.44 -11.63 20.31
CA THR A 425 -0.03 -11.23 20.34
C THR A 425 0.18 -9.85 19.71
N ALA A 426 -0.40 -9.61 18.53
CA ALA A 426 -0.25 -8.32 17.84
C ALA A 426 -0.94 -7.18 18.60
N GLN A 427 -2.12 -7.43 19.18
CA GLN A 427 -2.83 -6.46 20.01
C GLN A 427 -2.05 -6.14 21.29
N SER A 428 -1.58 -7.16 22.00
CA SER A 428 -0.73 -7.01 23.20
C SER A 428 0.54 -6.24 22.88
N TRP A 429 1.22 -6.58 21.78
CA TRP A 429 2.42 -5.86 21.32
C TRP A 429 2.17 -4.37 21.05
N LEU A 430 1.03 -4.03 20.48
CA LEU A 430 0.68 -2.64 20.20
C LEU A 430 0.30 -1.85 21.45
N ALA A 431 -0.29 -2.52 22.46
CA ALA A 431 -0.64 -1.91 23.74
C ALA A 431 0.59 -1.58 24.61
N GLU A 432 1.73 -2.27 24.41
CA GLU A 432 2.94 -2.07 25.20
C GLU A 432 3.77 -0.84 24.75
N GLU A 433 3.51 0.32 25.35
CA GLU A 433 4.22 1.59 25.04
C GLU A 433 5.74 1.49 25.22
N GLY A 434 6.20 0.75 26.25
CA GLY A 434 7.63 0.51 26.49
C GLY A 434 8.33 -0.19 25.31
N LEU A 435 7.57 -0.88 24.46
CA LEU A 435 8.05 -1.63 23.29
C LEU A 435 7.77 -0.91 21.96
N ALA A 436 7.20 0.31 21.97
CA ALA A 436 6.77 1.05 20.77
C ALA A 436 7.87 1.36 19.72
N GLY A 437 9.14 0.99 19.98
CA GLY A 437 10.21 1.05 18.98
C GLY A 437 11.06 -0.16 18.79
N ALA A 438 10.62 -1.29 19.34
CA ALA A 438 11.05 -2.58 18.88
C ALA A 438 10.19 -3.02 17.68
N ARG A 439 10.67 -4.01 16.94
CA ARG A 439 9.90 -4.75 15.91
C ARG A 439 9.64 -6.17 16.37
N LEU A 440 8.40 -6.65 16.24
CA LEU A 440 8.05 -8.04 16.50
C LEU A 440 8.06 -8.83 15.20
N ALA A 441 8.89 -9.88 15.13
CA ALA A 441 8.98 -10.78 14.00
C ALA A 441 8.23 -12.08 14.29
N PHE A 442 7.17 -12.32 13.52
CA PHE A 442 6.48 -13.61 13.49
C PHE A 442 7.29 -14.56 12.61
N VAL A 443 7.85 -15.61 13.21
CA VAL A 443 8.71 -16.58 12.53
C VAL A 443 7.94 -17.87 12.30
N THR A 444 7.85 -18.29 11.05
CA THR A 444 7.14 -19.49 10.56
C THR A 444 8.11 -20.45 9.86
N ARG A 445 7.68 -21.68 9.58
CA ARG A 445 8.50 -22.66 8.85
C ARG A 445 7.70 -23.34 7.74
N GLY A 446 7.96 -22.97 6.49
CA GLY A 446 7.28 -23.56 5.34
C GLY A 446 5.81 -23.19 5.25
N ALA A 447 5.43 -22.02 5.78
CA ALA A 447 4.07 -21.48 5.73
C ALA A 447 3.77 -20.74 4.41
N VAL A 448 4.80 -20.46 3.59
CA VAL A 448 4.67 -19.78 2.30
C VAL A 448 5.35 -20.54 1.16
N ALA A 449 4.72 -20.54 -0.01
CA ALA A 449 5.34 -21.05 -1.24
C ALA A 449 6.21 -19.96 -1.88
N THR A 450 7.49 -20.26 -2.07
CA THR A 450 8.48 -19.33 -2.69
C THR A 450 8.68 -19.57 -4.19
N SER A 451 8.12 -20.65 -4.73
CA SER A 451 8.14 -20.97 -6.15
C SER A 451 6.88 -21.77 -6.51
N PRO A 452 6.47 -21.83 -7.80
CA PRO A 452 5.24 -22.52 -8.19
C PRO A 452 5.19 -24.02 -7.85
N ASP A 453 6.35 -24.65 -7.71
CA ASP A 453 6.50 -26.07 -7.34
C ASP A 453 6.80 -26.28 -5.85
N ALA A 454 6.93 -25.21 -5.06
CA ALA A 454 7.23 -25.32 -3.64
C ALA A 454 6.00 -25.78 -2.85
N ALA A 455 6.17 -26.83 -2.06
CA ALA A 455 5.15 -27.27 -1.12
C ALA A 455 5.00 -26.29 0.06
N VAL A 456 3.75 -26.04 0.47
CA VAL A 456 3.46 -25.43 1.77
C VAL A 456 3.24 -26.56 2.77
N ALA A 457 4.19 -26.71 3.70
CA ALA A 457 4.15 -27.76 4.71
C ALA A 457 3.38 -27.34 5.97
N ASP A 458 3.33 -26.02 6.23
CA ASP A 458 2.72 -25.44 7.42
C ASP A 458 1.47 -24.62 7.05
N LEU A 459 0.40 -25.33 6.67
CA LEU A 459 -0.90 -24.72 6.40
C LEU A 459 -1.50 -24.00 7.63
N PRO A 460 -1.36 -24.50 8.88
CA PRO A 460 -1.89 -23.81 10.06
C PRO A 460 -1.37 -22.39 10.27
N HIS A 461 -0.09 -22.10 9.98
CA HIS A 461 0.44 -20.74 10.17
C HIS A 461 0.33 -19.85 8.92
N ALA A 462 -0.12 -20.36 7.77
CA ALA A 462 -0.35 -19.55 6.58
C ALA A 462 -1.28 -18.33 6.80
N PRO A 463 -2.41 -18.42 7.55
CA PRO A 463 -3.27 -17.27 7.82
C PRO A 463 -2.58 -16.13 8.57
N VAL A 464 -1.57 -16.43 9.40
CA VAL A 464 -0.82 -15.43 10.17
C VAL A 464 -0.15 -14.42 9.24
N TRP A 465 0.34 -14.87 8.08
CA TRP A 465 0.93 -14.00 7.08
C TRP A 465 -0.06 -12.95 6.56
N GLY A 466 -1.30 -13.35 6.27
CA GLY A 466 -2.35 -12.41 5.83
C GLY A 466 -2.73 -11.41 6.91
N LEU A 467 -2.90 -11.89 8.15
CA LEU A 467 -3.22 -11.06 9.31
C LEU A 467 -2.14 -9.99 9.55
N ILE A 468 -0.87 -10.41 9.61
CA ILE A 468 0.26 -9.54 9.91
C ILE A 468 0.60 -8.62 8.73
N ARG A 469 0.37 -9.03 7.48
CA ARG A 469 0.43 -8.11 6.33
C ARG A 469 -0.50 -6.91 6.51
N THR A 470 -1.75 -7.16 6.89
CA THR A 470 -2.67 -6.07 7.23
C THR A 470 -2.19 -5.28 8.44
N ALA A 471 -1.69 -5.93 9.50
CA ALA A 471 -1.11 -5.25 10.65
C ALA A 471 0.07 -4.33 10.28
N GLN A 472 0.90 -4.71 9.30
CA GLN A 472 1.99 -3.87 8.75
C GLN A 472 1.44 -2.63 8.04
N THR A 473 0.34 -2.75 7.29
CA THR A 473 -0.30 -1.59 6.64
C THR A 473 -0.92 -0.64 7.67
N GLU A 474 -1.51 -1.17 8.73
CA GLU A 474 -2.10 -0.39 9.82
C GLU A 474 -1.06 0.20 10.78
N ASN A 475 0.08 -0.48 10.97
CA ASN A 475 1.13 -0.08 11.92
C ASN A 475 2.52 -0.27 11.30
N PRO A 476 2.93 0.66 10.42
CA PRO A 476 4.24 0.58 9.75
C PRO A 476 5.38 0.45 10.76
N ASP A 477 6.41 -0.32 10.39
CA ASP A 477 7.63 -0.56 11.19
C ASP A 477 7.43 -1.20 12.57
N ARG A 478 6.27 -1.80 12.86
CA ARG A 478 6.02 -2.53 14.12
C ARG A 478 6.17 -4.04 14.01
N PHE A 479 6.00 -4.60 12.81
CA PHE A 479 5.91 -6.04 12.58
C PHE A 479 6.82 -6.50 11.42
N LEU A 480 7.39 -7.70 11.56
CA LEU A 480 8.16 -8.40 10.54
C LEU A 480 7.58 -9.82 10.35
N LEU A 481 7.70 -10.35 9.13
CA LEU A 481 7.40 -11.75 8.82
C LEU A 481 8.65 -12.45 8.31
N LEU A 482 8.95 -13.61 8.88
CA LEU A 482 10.08 -14.46 8.50
C LEU A 482 9.61 -15.89 8.34
N ASP A 483 9.81 -16.49 7.17
CA ASP A 483 9.56 -17.93 6.96
C ASP A 483 10.87 -18.68 6.71
N LEU A 484 11.08 -19.76 7.45
CA LEU A 484 12.28 -20.58 7.40
C LEU A 484 12.02 -21.90 6.67
N ASP A 485 13.09 -22.55 6.22
CA ASP A 485 13.03 -23.93 5.75
C ASP A 485 13.39 -24.92 6.89
N GLY A 486 13.55 -26.19 6.55
CA GLY A 486 13.87 -27.25 7.52
C GLY A 486 15.27 -27.15 8.13
N GLU A 487 16.19 -26.37 7.57
CA GLU A 487 17.61 -26.33 7.93
C GLU A 487 17.95 -25.31 9.03
N GLY A 488 16.96 -24.51 9.47
CA GLY A 488 17.11 -23.49 10.52
C GLY A 488 17.42 -22.10 9.97
N ALA A 489 17.51 -21.10 10.85
CA ALA A 489 17.74 -19.71 10.43
C ALA A 489 19.22 -19.41 10.13
N PRO A 490 19.60 -18.99 8.91
CA PRO A 490 20.95 -18.54 8.64
C PRO A 490 21.16 -17.12 9.20
N ALA A 491 22.37 -16.87 9.70
CA ALA A 491 22.86 -15.56 10.14
C ALA A 491 22.45 -14.38 9.23
N GLY A 492 22.51 -14.59 7.90
CA GLY A 492 22.15 -13.59 6.89
C GLY A 492 20.71 -13.10 6.98
N ALA A 493 19.76 -13.99 7.31
CA ALA A 493 18.34 -13.66 7.40
C ALA A 493 18.05 -12.74 8.58
N LEU A 494 18.67 -13.03 9.72
CA LEU A 494 18.57 -12.22 10.92
C LEU A 494 19.18 -10.83 10.69
N MET A 495 20.35 -10.76 10.04
CA MET A 495 20.95 -9.47 9.67
C MET A 495 20.05 -8.64 8.74
N ALA A 496 19.40 -9.29 7.76
CA ALA A 496 18.49 -8.61 6.83
C ALA A 496 17.22 -8.10 7.55
N ALA A 497 16.63 -8.90 8.44
CA ALA A 497 15.50 -8.50 9.27
C ALA A 497 15.87 -7.28 10.16
N ALA A 498 17.07 -7.27 10.74
CA ALA A 498 17.57 -6.16 11.54
C ALA A 498 17.80 -4.88 10.74
N ALA A 499 18.26 -4.97 9.49
CA ALA A 499 18.51 -3.80 8.64
C ALA A 499 17.23 -3.01 8.30
N GLY A 500 16.06 -3.64 8.36
CA GLY A 500 14.75 -2.97 8.24
C GLY A 500 14.36 -2.52 6.84
N GLY A 501 15.09 -2.95 5.81
CA GLY A 501 14.74 -2.65 4.41
C GLY A 501 13.61 -3.53 3.84
N GLU A 502 13.37 -4.70 4.42
CA GLU A 502 12.41 -5.69 3.97
C GLU A 502 11.50 -6.14 5.14
N PRO A 503 10.18 -5.89 5.08
CA PRO A 503 9.25 -6.26 6.15
C PRO A 503 8.84 -7.74 6.13
N GLN A 504 9.15 -8.45 5.04
CA GLN A 504 8.76 -9.84 4.81
C GLN A 504 9.92 -10.58 4.13
N LEU A 505 10.33 -11.71 4.69
CA LEU A 505 11.46 -12.50 4.21
C LEU A 505 11.14 -14.00 4.25
N ALA A 506 11.63 -14.75 3.27
CA ALA A 506 11.65 -16.20 3.29
C ALA A 506 13.08 -16.70 3.04
N VAL A 507 13.48 -17.73 3.79
CA VAL A 507 14.77 -18.39 3.65
C VAL A 507 14.56 -19.74 2.98
N ARG A 508 15.28 -19.98 1.89
CA ARG A 508 15.27 -21.27 1.18
C ARG A 508 16.69 -21.65 0.78
N ALA A 509 17.17 -22.79 1.23
CA ALA A 509 18.52 -23.30 0.95
C ALA A 509 19.61 -22.23 1.21
N GLY A 510 19.45 -21.49 2.33
CA GLY A 510 20.37 -20.42 2.74
C GLY A 510 20.24 -19.10 1.97
N ALA A 511 19.42 -19.02 0.92
CA ALA A 511 19.17 -17.78 0.17
C ALA A 511 17.97 -17.01 0.72
N LEU A 512 18.09 -15.68 0.78
CA LEU A 512 17.05 -14.76 1.22
C LEU A 512 16.19 -14.36 0.03
N HIS A 513 14.87 -14.44 0.22
CA HIS A 513 13.89 -14.01 -0.77
C HIS A 513 12.90 -13.04 -0.14
N ALA A 514 12.47 -12.04 -0.91
CA ALA A 514 11.45 -11.10 -0.52
C ALA A 514 10.32 -11.08 -1.56
N PRO A 515 9.05 -10.94 -1.14
CA PRO A 515 7.93 -10.98 -2.07
C PRO A 515 7.88 -9.71 -2.92
N ARG A 516 7.63 -9.89 -4.22
CA ARG A 516 7.48 -8.85 -5.24
C ARG A 516 6.31 -9.21 -6.14
N LEU A 517 5.48 -8.24 -6.47
CA LEU A 517 4.46 -8.41 -7.49
C LEU A 517 5.15 -8.40 -8.87
N ALA A 518 4.86 -9.40 -9.69
CA ALA A 518 5.41 -9.52 -11.05
C ALA A 518 4.26 -9.76 -12.04
N ARG A 519 4.38 -9.22 -13.26
CA ARG A 519 3.43 -9.50 -14.33
C ARG A 519 3.60 -10.94 -14.83
N VAL A 520 2.50 -11.59 -15.18
CA VAL A 520 2.53 -12.91 -15.82
C VAL A 520 2.84 -12.75 -17.30
N ALA A 521 3.84 -13.49 -17.79
CA ALA A 521 4.18 -13.48 -19.20
C ALA A 521 3.10 -14.19 -20.03
N THR A 522 2.75 -13.62 -21.17
CA THR A 522 1.96 -14.29 -22.21
C THR A 522 2.80 -15.43 -22.80
N GLN A 523 2.21 -16.61 -22.97
CA GLN A 523 2.89 -17.70 -23.67
C GLN A 523 2.95 -17.38 -25.17
N GLY A 524 4.10 -17.63 -25.80
CA GLY A 524 4.24 -17.50 -27.25
C GLY A 524 3.40 -18.55 -27.99
N GLU A 525 2.95 -18.23 -29.20
CA GLU A 525 2.02 -19.03 -30.04
C GLU A 525 2.47 -20.50 -30.28
N ASP A 526 3.74 -20.83 -30.05
CA ASP A 526 4.33 -22.16 -30.30
C ASP A 526 4.25 -23.15 -29.12
N GLN A 527 3.66 -22.79 -27.98
CA GLN A 527 3.46 -23.71 -26.83
C GLN A 527 1.99 -24.16 -26.73
N THR A 528 1.76 -25.47 -26.75
CA THR A 528 0.44 -26.06 -26.51
C THR A 528 -0.09 -25.62 -25.13
N PRO A 529 -1.27 -25.00 -25.02
CA PRO A 529 -1.79 -24.54 -23.74
C PRO A 529 -1.97 -25.71 -22.76
N GLN A 530 -1.30 -25.63 -21.60
CA GLN A 530 -1.49 -26.56 -20.47
C GLN A 530 -2.25 -25.88 -19.31
N GLY A 531 -3.22 -25.03 -19.63
CA GLY A 531 -4.10 -24.40 -18.66
C GLY A 531 -5.28 -25.28 -18.22
N LEU A 532 -6.28 -24.69 -17.54
CA LEU A 532 -7.57 -25.29 -17.20
C LEU A 532 -8.05 -26.08 -18.43
N PRO A 533 -8.11 -27.42 -18.33
CA PRO A 533 -8.52 -28.24 -19.45
C PRO A 533 -9.93 -27.84 -19.88
N GLU A 534 -10.26 -28.09 -21.14
CA GLU A 534 -11.64 -27.98 -21.62
C GLU A 534 -12.55 -28.73 -20.65
N PHE A 535 -13.60 -28.06 -20.15
CA PHE A 535 -14.51 -28.69 -19.21
C PHE A 535 -15.20 -29.84 -19.93
N ASP A 536 -15.17 -31.01 -19.30
CA ASP A 536 -15.86 -32.18 -19.81
C ASP A 536 -17.37 -31.88 -19.82
N PRO A 537 -18.04 -31.82 -20.98
CA PRO A 537 -19.46 -31.49 -21.04
C PRO A 537 -20.31 -32.53 -20.31
N ASP A 538 -19.82 -33.76 -20.14
CA ASP A 538 -20.52 -34.83 -19.41
C ASP A 538 -20.20 -34.81 -17.90
N GLY A 539 -19.30 -33.94 -17.44
CA GLY A 539 -18.90 -33.81 -16.03
C GLY A 539 -19.65 -32.71 -15.27
N THR A 540 -19.89 -32.91 -13.97
CA THR A 540 -20.56 -31.94 -13.10
C THR A 540 -19.57 -30.90 -12.55
N VAL A 541 -19.96 -29.61 -12.58
CA VAL A 541 -19.21 -28.51 -11.95
C VAL A 541 -19.94 -28.02 -10.70
N LEU A 542 -19.29 -28.14 -9.53
CA LEU A 542 -19.78 -27.60 -8.26
C LEU A 542 -19.36 -26.13 -8.09
N ILE A 543 -20.34 -25.25 -7.91
CA ILE A 543 -20.09 -23.83 -7.57
C ILE A 543 -20.65 -23.56 -6.17
N THR A 544 -19.76 -23.31 -5.20
CA THR A 544 -20.18 -22.92 -3.84
C THR A 544 -20.29 -21.42 -3.73
N GLY A 545 -21.35 -20.90 -3.11
CA GLY A 545 -21.60 -19.46 -3.06
C GLY A 545 -22.23 -18.93 -4.35
N ALA A 546 -22.94 -19.79 -5.09
CA ALA A 546 -23.55 -19.48 -6.39
C ALA A 546 -24.53 -18.29 -6.38
N THR A 547 -25.09 -17.94 -5.22
CA THR A 547 -25.98 -16.78 -5.06
C THR A 547 -25.23 -15.45 -4.84
N GLY A 548 -23.90 -15.50 -4.68
CA GLY A 548 -23.07 -14.30 -4.73
C GLY A 548 -23.02 -13.75 -6.16
N VAL A 549 -22.79 -12.44 -6.30
CA VAL A 549 -22.71 -11.78 -7.62
C VAL A 549 -21.70 -12.47 -8.53
N LEU A 550 -20.50 -12.77 -8.01
CA LEU A 550 -19.45 -13.47 -8.76
C LEU A 550 -19.82 -14.91 -9.12
N GLY A 551 -20.37 -15.67 -8.17
CA GLY A 551 -20.77 -17.06 -8.40
C GLY A 551 -21.84 -17.20 -9.49
N GLY A 552 -22.83 -16.31 -9.50
CA GLY A 552 -23.88 -16.30 -10.52
C GLY A 552 -23.39 -15.83 -11.90
N GLN A 553 -22.47 -14.86 -11.97
CA GLN A 553 -21.86 -14.46 -13.24
C GLN A 553 -21.00 -15.57 -13.82
N LEU A 554 -20.19 -16.21 -12.97
CA LEU A 554 -19.34 -17.31 -13.38
C LEU A 554 -20.16 -18.49 -13.88
N ALA A 555 -21.26 -18.85 -13.20
CA ALA A 555 -22.14 -19.91 -13.66
C ALA A 555 -22.67 -19.64 -15.09
N ARG A 556 -23.06 -18.40 -15.39
CA ARG A 556 -23.52 -18.00 -16.75
C ARG A 556 -22.39 -18.12 -17.77
N HIS A 557 -21.21 -17.61 -17.43
CA HIS A 557 -20.02 -17.67 -18.28
C HIS A 557 -19.61 -19.11 -18.61
N LEU A 558 -19.62 -19.99 -17.62
CA LEU A 558 -19.25 -21.40 -17.80
C LEU A 558 -20.20 -22.15 -18.75
N VAL A 559 -21.50 -21.87 -18.70
CA VAL A 559 -22.47 -22.49 -19.62
C VAL A 559 -22.39 -21.88 -21.01
N ALA A 560 -22.33 -20.54 -21.10
CA ALA A 560 -22.38 -19.83 -22.38
C ALA A 560 -21.08 -19.96 -23.19
N GLU A 561 -19.93 -19.77 -22.55
CA GLU A 561 -18.63 -19.63 -23.23
C GLU A 561 -17.73 -20.87 -23.06
N ARG A 562 -17.91 -21.65 -21.99
CA ARG A 562 -17.05 -22.80 -21.66
C ARG A 562 -17.72 -24.17 -21.82
N GLY A 563 -18.96 -24.20 -22.31
CA GLY A 563 -19.66 -25.43 -22.70
C GLY A 563 -20.10 -26.35 -21.56
N VAL A 564 -20.09 -25.88 -20.30
CA VAL A 564 -20.52 -26.69 -19.14
C VAL A 564 -22.01 -27.01 -19.24
N ARG A 565 -22.36 -28.30 -19.07
CA ARG A 565 -23.76 -28.76 -19.15
C ARG A 565 -24.36 -29.19 -17.82
N HIS A 566 -23.57 -29.69 -16.86
CA HIS A 566 -24.08 -30.13 -15.57
C HIS A 566 -23.54 -29.23 -14.45
N LEU A 567 -24.43 -28.50 -13.77
CA LEU A 567 -24.09 -27.60 -12.68
C LEU A 567 -24.69 -28.09 -11.37
N LEU A 568 -23.88 -28.08 -10.32
CA LEU A 568 -24.32 -28.20 -8.93
C LEU A 568 -24.10 -26.85 -8.23
N LEU A 569 -25.17 -26.08 -8.07
CA LEU A 569 -25.14 -24.79 -7.39
C LEU A 569 -25.39 -24.96 -5.90
N ASN A 570 -24.41 -24.60 -5.09
CA ASN A 570 -24.49 -24.69 -3.64
C ASN A 570 -24.67 -23.31 -2.98
N SER A 571 -25.59 -23.24 -2.03
CA SER A 571 -25.63 -22.17 -1.03
C SER A 571 -26.24 -22.69 0.28
N ARG A 572 -26.00 -22.00 1.40
CA ARG A 572 -26.61 -22.36 2.70
C ARG A 572 -28.14 -22.40 2.67
N ARG A 573 -28.78 -21.60 1.81
CA ARG A 573 -30.25 -21.52 1.68
C ARG A 573 -30.81 -22.36 0.52
N GLY A 574 -29.94 -22.93 -0.34
CA GLY A 574 -30.31 -23.65 -1.56
C GLY A 574 -31.33 -22.88 -2.40
N GLN A 575 -32.41 -23.54 -2.80
CA GLN A 575 -33.48 -22.96 -3.62
C GLN A 575 -34.16 -21.74 -2.99
N ARG A 576 -34.07 -21.57 -1.66
CA ARG A 576 -34.64 -20.42 -0.95
C ARG A 576 -33.74 -19.20 -0.93
N ALA A 577 -32.56 -19.27 -1.54
CA ALA A 577 -31.69 -18.12 -1.67
C ALA A 577 -32.27 -17.10 -2.67
N GLN A 578 -32.16 -15.82 -2.34
CA GLN A 578 -32.61 -14.73 -3.21
C GLN A 578 -31.87 -14.78 -4.56
N GLY A 579 -32.60 -14.72 -5.67
CA GLY A 579 -32.03 -14.78 -7.02
C GLY A 579 -31.67 -16.18 -7.53
N MET A 580 -31.81 -17.24 -6.71
CA MET A 580 -31.48 -18.60 -7.13
C MET A 580 -32.46 -19.18 -8.16
N PRO A 581 -33.80 -19.08 -7.98
CA PRO A 581 -34.75 -19.58 -8.99
C PRO A 581 -34.54 -18.92 -10.36
N GLU A 582 -34.31 -17.61 -10.39
CA GLU A 582 -34.06 -16.87 -11.63
C GLU A 582 -32.76 -17.31 -12.30
N LEU A 583 -31.70 -17.52 -11.52
CA LEU A 583 -30.42 -18.04 -12.02
C LEU A 583 -30.57 -19.46 -12.61
N VAL A 584 -31.34 -20.34 -11.95
CA VAL A 584 -31.61 -21.69 -12.44
C VAL A 584 -32.35 -21.66 -13.78
N ASP A 585 -33.40 -20.84 -13.87
CA ASP A 585 -34.19 -20.70 -15.10
C ASP A 585 -33.33 -20.18 -16.26
N GLU A 586 -32.48 -19.17 -16.01
CA GLU A 586 -31.55 -18.62 -17.00
C GLU A 586 -30.54 -19.66 -17.50
N LEU A 587 -29.89 -20.37 -16.58
CA LEU A 587 -28.88 -21.39 -16.93
C LEU A 587 -29.52 -22.59 -17.66
N THR A 588 -30.75 -22.96 -17.27
CA THR A 588 -31.52 -24.00 -17.97
C THR A 588 -31.87 -23.56 -19.39
N ALA A 589 -32.25 -22.29 -19.59
CA ALA A 589 -32.51 -21.72 -20.90
C ALA A 589 -31.25 -21.65 -21.79
N LEU A 590 -30.06 -21.51 -21.19
CA LEU A 590 -28.75 -21.61 -21.86
C LEU A 590 -28.33 -23.07 -22.16
N GLY A 591 -29.12 -24.06 -21.73
CA GLY A 591 -28.92 -25.47 -22.04
C GLY A 591 -28.03 -26.21 -21.05
N ALA A 592 -28.02 -25.80 -19.78
CA ALA A 592 -27.43 -26.57 -18.68
C ALA A 592 -28.51 -27.29 -17.85
N GLU A 593 -28.19 -28.46 -17.34
CA GLU A 593 -28.92 -29.14 -16.27
C GLU A 593 -28.38 -28.63 -14.92
N VAL A 594 -29.26 -28.03 -14.13
CA VAL A 594 -28.88 -27.36 -12.88
C VAL A 594 -29.52 -28.05 -11.68
N SER A 595 -28.67 -28.54 -10.79
CA SER A 595 -29.06 -29.03 -9.46
C SER A 595 -28.71 -27.99 -8.40
N VAL A 596 -29.58 -27.82 -7.41
CA VAL A 596 -29.37 -26.83 -6.33
C VAL A 596 -29.35 -27.54 -4.98
N ALA A 597 -28.27 -27.32 -4.23
CA ALA A 597 -28.08 -27.89 -2.90
C ALA A 597 -28.12 -26.83 -1.80
N ALA A 598 -28.90 -27.11 -0.75
CA ALA A 598 -28.88 -26.38 0.51
C ALA A 598 -27.88 -27.05 1.46
N CYS A 599 -26.63 -26.56 1.51
CA CYS A 599 -25.59 -27.14 2.34
C CYS A 599 -24.59 -26.07 2.78
N ASP A 600 -24.21 -26.10 4.06
CA ASP A 600 -23.06 -25.37 4.59
C ASP A 600 -21.80 -26.21 4.34
N VAL A 601 -20.93 -25.76 3.42
CA VAL A 601 -19.73 -26.50 3.00
C VAL A 601 -18.68 -26.58 4.13
N ALA A 602 -18.80 -25.71 5.15
CA ALA A 602 -18.01 -25.82 6.37
C ALA A 602 -18.42 -27.00 7.26
N ASP A 603 -19.63 -27.56 7.09
CA ASP A 603 -20.03 -28.81 7.73
C ASP A 603 -19.59 -29.99 6.87
N ARG A 604 -18.51 -30.65 7.32
CA ARG A 604 -17.92 -31.80 6.64
C ARG A 604 -18.94 -32.93 6.38
N SER A 605 -19.82 -33.20 7.35
CA SER A 605 -20.77 -34.31 7.24
C SER A 605 -21.84 -33.98 6.20
N ALA A 606 -22.35 -32.75 6.22
CA ALA A 606 -23.31 -32.28 5.22
C ALA A 606 -22.71 -32.27 3.81
N LEU A 607 -21.45 -31.82 3.67
CA LEU A 607 -20.75 -31.82 2.38
C LEU A 607 -20.51 -33.24 1.86
N SER A 608 -20.11 -34.18 2.73
CA SER A 608 -19.92 -35.58 2.34
C SER A 608 -21.21 -36.21 1.82
N LEU A 609 -22.36 -35.89 2.43
CA LEU A 609 -23.66 -36.35 1.94
C LEU A 609 -24.01 -35.74 0.59
N LEU A 610 -23.79 -34.42 0.43
CA LEU A 610 -24.01 -33.74 -0.85
C LEU A 610 -23.16 -34.33 -1.99
N LEU A 611 -21.87 -34.59 -1.73
CA LEU A 611 -20.98 -35.15 -2.74
C LEU A 611 -21.38 -36.59 -3.13
N ALA A 612 -21.98 -37.35 -2.21
CA ALA A 612 -22.49 -38.69 -2.49
C ALA A 612 -23.79 -38.70 -3.32
N GLU A 613 -24.48 -37.56 -3.43
CA GLU A 613 -25.68 -37.40 -4.25
C GLU A 613 -25.37 -37.04 -5.72
N VAL A 614 -24.11 -36.75 -6.06
CA VAL A 614 -23.69 -36.48 -7.44
C VAL A 614 -23.89 -37.72 -8.31
N ASP A 615 -24.49 -37.53 -9.48
CA ASP A 615 -24.80 -38.62 -10.40
C ASP A 615 -23.53 -39.34 -10.87
N PRO A 616 -23.39 -40.66 -10.68
CA PRO A 616 -22.27 -41.43 -11.21
C PRO A 616 -22.15 -41.42 -12.74
N GLU A 617 -23.24 -41.16 -13.48
CA GLU A 617 -23.20 -40.99 -14.95
C GLU A 617 -22.58 -39.64 -15.35
N HIS A 618 -22.66 -38.65 -14.47
CA HIS A 618 -22.12 -37.30 -14.64
C HIS A 618 -21.22 -36.90 -13.46
N PRO A 619 -20.06 -37.55 -13.29
CA PRO A 619 -19.24 -37.43 -12.09
C PRO A 619 -18.75 -35.99 -11.86
N LEU A 620 -18.45 -35.65 -10.60
CA LEU A 620 -17.89 -34.34 -10.26
C LEU A 620 -16.53 -34.15 -10.94
N ALA A 621 -16.45 -33.19 -11.86
CA ALA A 621 -15.25 -32.92 -12.65
C ALA A 621 -14.52 -31.65 -12.19
N ALA A 622 -15.23 -30.69 -11.58
CA ALA A 622 -14.62 -29.46 -11.11
C ALA A 622 -15.30 -28.87 -9.87
N VAL A 623 -14.52 -28.17 -9.06
CA VAL A 623 -14.98 -27.39 -7.91
C VAL A 623 -14.56 -25.93 -8.10
N ILE A 624 -15.49 -25.01 -7.94
CA ILE A 624 -15.21 -23.58 -7.90
C ILE A 624 -15.80 -22.99 -6.62
N HIS A 625 -14.91 -22.51 -5.76
CA HIS A 625 -15.25 -22.01 -4.44
C HIS A 625 -15.29 -20.49 -4.41
N THR A 626 -16.50 -19.91 -4.45
CA THR A 626 -16.73 -18.45 -4.40
C THR A 626 -17.39 -17.99 -3.10
N ALA A 627 -17.51 -18.87 -2.10
CA ALA A 627 -18.17 -18.53 -0.84
C ALA A 627 -17.27 -17.64 0.02
N GLY A 628 -17.88 -16.65 0.68
CA GLY A 628 -17.18 -15.72 1.55
C GLY A 628 -18.15 -14.80 2.28
N VAL A 629 -17.68 -14.24 3.39
CA VAL A 629 -18.34 -13.17 4.15
C VAL A 629 -17.27 -12.18 4.60
N LEU A 630 -17.68 -10.95 4.88
CA LEU A 630 -16.83 -9.91 5.47
C LEU A 630 -17.33 -9.61 6.88
N ASP A 631 -16.38 -9.33 7.77
CA ASP A 631 -16.64 -8.84 9.13
C ASP A 631 -15.45 -7.96 9.54
N ASP A 632 -15.28 -6.89 8.77
CA ASP A 632 -14.10 -6.04 8.79
C ASP A 632 -13.98 -5.26 10.12
N GLY A 633 -12.75 -4.93 10.48
CA GLY A 633 -12.38 -4.18 11.68
C GLY A 633 -10.89 -3.92 11.73
N LEU A 634 -10.49 -2.74 12.21
CA LEU A 634 -9.08 -2.44 12.50
C LEU A 634 -8.54 -3.43 13.53
N LEU A 635 -7.24 -3.68 13.48
CA LEU A 635 -6.58 -4.68 14.33
C LEU A 635 -6.93 -4.55 15.84
N PRO A 636 -7.01 -3.35 16.46
CA PRO A 636 -7.37 -3.23 17.87
C PRO A 636 -8.84 -3.57 18.21
N ALA A 637 -9.73 -3.52 17.21
CA ALA A 637 -11.16 -3.78 17.38
C ALA A 637 -11.59 -5.16 16.84
N LEU A 638 -10.65 -5.90 16.25
CA LEU A 638 -10.89 -7.25 15.74
C LEU A 638 -10.95 -8.24 16.91
N THR A 639 -11.87 -9.20 16.85
CA THR A 639 -12.04 -10.24 17.88
C THR A 639 -11.95 -11.63 17.26
N PRO A 640 -11.67 -12.68 18.05
CA PRO A 640 -11.70 -14.07 17.59
C PRO A 640 -13.01 -14.45 16.88
N GLU A 641 -14.16 -13.98 17.35
CA GLU A 641 -15.47 -14.30 16.77
C GLU A 641 -15.63 -13.71 15.35
N ARG A 642 -15.07 -12.52 15.12
CA ARG A 642 -15.01 -11.90 13.78
C ARG A 642 -14.06 -12.65 12.85
N ILE A 643 -12.99 -13.23 13.40
CA ILE A 643 -12.08 -14.11 12.65
C ILE A 643 -12.83 -15.40 12.26
N ASP A 644 -13.47 -16.08 13.21
CA ASP A 644 -14.23 -17.32 12.99
C ASP A 644 -15.34 -17.17 11.95
N THR A 645 -16.05 -16.04 11.99
CA THR A 645 -17.12 -15.72 11.03
C THR A 645 -16.60 -15.74 9.59
N VAL A 646 -15.40 -15.19 9.35
CA VAL A 646 -14.78 -15.12 8.02
C VAL A 646 -14.07 -16.42 7.65
N PHE A 647 -13.46 -17.12 8.61
CA PHE A 647 -12.80 -18.39 8.35
C PHE A 647 -13.77 -19.50 7.96
N ARG A 648 -14.93 -19.60 8.62
CA ARG A 648 -15.87 -20.71 8.37
C ARG A 648 -16.20 -20.93 6.88
N PRO A 649 -16.69 -19.93 6.11
CA PRO A 649 -17.02 -20.15 4.71
C PRO A 649 -15.82 -20.20 3.75
N LYS A 650 -14.59 -19.95 4.23
CA LYS A 650 -13.36 -19.95 3.41
C LYS A 650 -12.42 -21.09 3.80
N VAL A 651 -11.86 -21.05 5.00
CA VAL A 651 -10.86 -22.01 5.50
C VAL A 651 -11.49 -23.38 5.74
N ASP A 652 -12.50 -23.47 6.61
CA ASP A 652 -13.14 -24.76 6.92
C ASP A 652 -13.75 -25.38 5.64
N ALA A 653 -14.45 -24.56 4.85
CA ALA A 653 -15.08 -25.00 3.62
C ALA A 653 -14.06 -25.49 2.56
N ALA A 654 -12.97 -24.74 2.31
CA ALA A 654 -11.97 -25.13 1.34
C ALA A 654 -11.19 -26.37 1.78
N LEU A 655 -10.91 -26.53 3.08
CA LEU A 655 -10.27 -27.75 3.59
C LEU A 655 -11.19 -28.97 3.44
N ASN A 656 -12.48 -28.84 3.80
CA ASN A 656 -13.44 -29.93 3.59
C ASN A 656 -13.57 -30.32 2.11
N LEU A 657 -13.64 -29.33 1.21
CA LEU A 657 -13.64 -29.56 -0.23
C LEU A 657 -12.35 -30.25 -0.68
N HIS A 658 -11.20 -29.81 -0.19
CA HIS A 658 -9.91 -30.41 -0.51
C HIS A 658 -9.88 -31.89 -0.15
N GLU A 659 -10.22 -32.22 1.09
CA GLU A 659 -10.12 -33.59 1.62
C GLU A 659 -11.16 -34.53 1.02
N LEU A 660 -12.42 -34.10 0.90
CA LEU A 660 -13.50 -34.96 0.39
C LEU A 660 -13.46 -35.15 -1.14
N THR A 661 -12.66 -34.36 -1.86
CA THR A 661 -12.52 -34.46 -3.33
C THR A 661 -11.14 -34.92 -3.78
N ALA A 662 -10.23 -35.26 -2.87
CA ALA A 662 -8.85 -35.62 -3.19
C ALA A 662 -8.77 -36.82 -4.17
N ASP A 663 -9.62 -37.83 -3.98
CA ASP A 663 -9.60 -39.07 -4.76
C ASP A 663 -10.58 -39.09 -5.95
N LEU A 664 -11.27 -37.97 -6.23
CA LEU A 664 -12.31 -37.91 -7.27
C LEU A 664 -11.77 -37.64 -8.69
N GLY A 665 -10.46 -37.43 -8.85
CA GLY A 665 -9.85 -37.18 -10.16
C GLY A 665 -10.34 -35.89 -10.83
N LEU A 666 -10.61 -34.84 -10.02
CA LEU A 666 -11.04 -33.53 -10.52
C LEU A 666 -10.08 -33.01 -11.61
N ARG A 667 -10.63 -32.27 -12.57
CA ARG A 667 -9.86 -31.55 -13.59
C ARG A 667 -9.53 -30.11 -13.17
N ALA A 668 -10.36 -29.53 -12.32
CA ALA A 668 -10.19 -28.17 -11.83
C ALA A 668 -10.65 -28.01 -10.37
N PHE A 669 -9.90 -27.23 -9.61
CA PHE A 669 -10.23 -26.85 -8.24
C PHE A 669 -9.85 -25.37 -8.07
N VAL A 670 -10.82 -24.48 -8.23
CA VAL A 670 -10.57 -23.03 -8.27
C VAL A 670 -11.05 -22.38 -6.98
N LEU A 671 -10.16 -21.65 -6.30
CA LEU A 671 -10.45 -20.92 -5.08
C LEU A 671 -10.50 -19.41 -5.37
N PHE A 672 -11.60 -18.74 -5.00
CA PHE A 672 -11.68 -17.29 -5.08
C PHE A 672 -11.11 -16.69 -3.80
N SER A 673 -9.87 -16.23 -3.93
CA SER A 673 -9.11 -15.50 -2.93
C SER A 673 -9.27 -13.99 -3.13
N SER A 674 -8.44 -13.18 -2.48
CA SER A 674 -8.43 -11.73 -2.63
C SER A 674 -7.03 -11.15 -2.55
N ALA A 675 -6.78 -10.10 -3.34
CA ALA A 675 -5.56 -9.29 -3.28
C ALA A 675 -5.28 -8.74 -1.87
N ALA A 676 -6.29 -8.60 -0.99
CA ALA A 676 -6.12 -8.25 0.41
C ALA A 676 -5.18 -9.23 1.16
N GLY A 677 -5.21 -10.53 0.85
CA GLY A 677 -4.28 -11.50 1.42
C GLY A 677 -2.84 -11.33 0.91
N THR A 678 -2.67 -10.77 -0.30
CA THR A 678 -1.36 -10.55 -0.91
C THR A 678 -0.71 -9.25 -0.42
N PHE A 679 -1.46 -8.15 -0.37
CA PHE A 679 -0.93 -6.82 -0.07
C PHE A 679 -1.13 -6.38 1.39
N GLY A 680 -2.09 -6.99 2.09
CA GLY A 680 -2.68 -6.40 3.30
C GLY A 680 -3.65 -5.28 2.92
N ALA A 681 -4.77 -5.19 3.62
CA ALA A 681 -5.74 -4.12 3.45
C ALA A 681 -6.20 -3.63 4.82
N PRO A 682 -5.97 -2.35 5.18
CA PRO A 682 -6.37 -1.81 6.47
C PRO A 682 -7.83 -2.12 6.80
N GLY A 683 -8.09 -2.66 7.99
CA GLY A 683 -9.41 -3.10 8.44
C GLY A 683 -9.81 -4.51 8.01
N GLN A 684 -9.01 -5.24 7.24
CA GLN A 684 -9.37 -6.55 6.68
C GLN A 684 -8.42 -7.67 7.12
N ALA A 685 -7.91 -7.63 8.35
CA ALA A 685 -6.90 -8.59 8.80
C ALA A 685 -7.43 -10.04 8.86
N ASN A 686 -8.67 -10.26 9.30
CA ASN A 686 -9.35 -11.57 9.26
C ASN A 686 -9.59 -12.08 7.83
N TYR A 687 -10.04 -11.20 6.93
CA TYR A 687 -10.26 -11.55 5.52
C TYR A 687 -8.95 -11.84 4.79
N ALA A 688 -7.91 -11.05 5.01
CA ALA A 688 -6.57 -11.29 4.48
C ALA A 688 -6.00 -12.63 4.98
N ALA A 689 -6.19 -12.96 6.26
CA ALA A 689 -5.79 -14.24 6.84
C ALA A 689 -6.48 -15.42 6.14
N ALA A 690 -7.81 -15.37 6.01
CA ALA A 690 -8.59 -16.43 5.35
C ALA A 690 -8.19 -16.64 3.88
N ASN A 691 -7.95 -15.57 3.14
CA ASN A 691 -7.53 -15.66 1.74
C ASN A 691 -6.09 -16.17 1.59
N THR A 692 -5.19 -15.81 2.51
CA THR A 692 -3.82 -16.34 2.50
C THR A 692 -3.78 -17.85 2.75
N PHE A 693 -4.71 -18.38 3.56
CA PHE A 693 -4.89 -19.83 3.70
C PHE A 693 -5.35 -20.49 2.39
N LEU A 694 -6.29 -19.87 1.65
CA LEU A 694 -6.72 -20.40 0.34
C LEU A 694 -5.56 -20.48 -0.65
N ASP A 695 -4.73 -19.45 -0.69
CA ASP A 695 -3.53 -19.39 -1.54
C ASP A 695 -2.55 -20.51 -1.16
N ALA A 696 -2.30 -20.68 0.15
CA ALA A 696 -1.45 -21.74 0.67
C ALA A 696 -2.01 -23.14 0.40
N LEU A 697 -3.32 -23.34 0.53
CA LEU A 697 -4.00 -24.61 0.24
C LEU A 697 -3.90 -24.97 -1.25
N ALA A 698 -4.00 -23.98 -2.15
CA ALA A 698 -3.81 -24.22 -3.58
C ALA A 698 -2.39 -24.69 -3.90
N ALA A 699 -1.37 -24.04 -3.32
CA ALA A 699 0.02 -24.47 -3.46
C ALA A 699 0.25 -25.87 -2.86
N HIS A 700 -0.29 -26.14 -1.67
CA HIS A 700 -0.22 -27.45 -1.02
C HIS A 700 -0.84 -28.55 -1.89
N ARG A 701 -2.08 -28.34 -2.36
CA ARG A 701 -2.81 -29.29 -3.20
C ARG A 701 -2.06 -29.61 -4.50
N ARG A 702 -1.45 -28.60 -5.12
CA ARG A 702 -0.61 -28.78 -6.30
C ARG A 702 0.67 -29.55 -6.04
N SER A 703 1.33 -29.30 -4.92
CA SER A 703 2.54 -30.06 -4.55
C SER A 703 2.25 -31.56 -4.34
N ALA A 704 1.00 -31.91 -4.02
CA ALA A 704 0.51 -33.29 -3.96
C ALA A 704 0.07 -33.86 -5.33
N GLY A 705 0.25 -33.12 -6.43
CA GLY A 705 -0.14 -33.52 -7.78
C GLY A 705 -1.63 -33.36 -8.10
N LEU A 706 -2.41 -32.72 -7.24
CA LEU A 706 -3.84 -32.45 -7.44
C LEU A 706 -4.03 -31.06 -8.07
N PRO A 707 -5.02 -30.86 -8.95
CA PRO A 707 -5.25 -29.54 -9.54
C PRO A 707 -5.70 -28.56 -8.45
N ALA A 708 -5.17 -27.33 -8.52
CA ALA A 708 -5.65 -26.20 -7.75
C ALA A 708 -5.21 -24.88 -8.39
N LEU A 709 -6.08 -23.88 -8.35
CA LEU A 709 -5.79 -22.50 -8.74
C LEU A 709 -6.47 -21.54 -7.76
N SER A 710 -5.69 -20.76 -7.04
CA SER A 710 -6.21 -19.64 -6.24
C SER A 710 -6.13 -18.35 -7.05
N LEU A 711 -7.24 -17.61 -7.12
CA LEU A 711 -7.33 -16.32 -7.79
C LEU A 711 -7.52 -15.23 -6.73
N ALA A 712 -6.45 -14.50 -6.43
CA ALA A 712 -6.44 -13.38 -5.50
C ALA A 712 -6.96 -12.11 -6.20
N TRP A 713 -8.28 -12.03 -6.33
CA TRP A 713 -8.96 -10.95 -7.07
C TRP A 713 -8.72 -9.56 -6.47
N GLY A 714 -8.48 -8.59 -7.34
CA GLY A 714 -8.68 -7.16 -7.07
C GLY A 714 -10.15 -6.79 -6.90
N LEU A 715 -10.44 -5.49 -6.80
CA LEU A 715 -11.80 -4.99 -6.66
C LEU A 715 -12.60 -5.24 -7.94
N TRP A 716 -13.86 -5.67 -7.81
CA TRP A 716 -14.81 -5.73 -8.94
C TRP A 716 -15.77 -4.54 -8.86
N GLU A 717 -16.06 -3.92 -10.00
CA GLU A 717 -16.95 -2.74 -10.12
C GLU A 717 -18.36 -3.06 -9.61
N GLN A 718 -18.85 -4.26 -9.91
CA GLN A 718 -20.22 -4.63 -9.58
C GLN A 718 -20.35 -4.90 -8.08
N ARG A 719 -21.09 -4.01 -7.39
CA ARG A 719 -21.32 -4.12 -5.94
C ARG A 719 -22.06 -5.42 -5.62
N SER A 720 -21.40 -6.29 -4.87
CA SER A 720 -21.95 -7.53 -4.33
C SER A 720 -22.59 -7.29 -2.96
N ALA A 721 -23.27 -8.28 -2.39
CA ALA A 721 -23.69 -8.20 -0.98
C ALA A 721 -22.49 -8.04 -0.01
N MET A 722 -21.27 -8.41 -0.45
CA MET A 722 -20.03 -8.22 0.30
C MET A 722 -19.45 -6.81 0.10
N THR A 723 -19.44 -6.27 -1.12
CA THR A 723 -18.89 -4.92 -1.41
C THR A 723 -19.92 -3.79 -1.36
N GLY A 724 -21.20 -4.11 -1.18
CA GLY A 724 -22.32 -3.15 -1.16
C GLY A 724 -22.37 -2.27 0.09
N GLY A 725 -21.60 -2.60 1.14
CA GLY A 725 -21.42 -1.76 2.33
C GLY A 725 -20.20 -0.84 2.28
N MET A 726 -19.34 -0.93 1.26
CA MET A 726 -18.20 -0.03 1.09
C MET A 726 -18.70 1.37 0.74
N ALA A 727 -18.22 2.38 1.49
CA ALA A 727 -18.52 3.76 1.17
C ALA A 727 -17.80 4.16 -0.12
N ASP A 728 -18.33 5.14 -0.87
CA ASP A 728 -17.67 5.64 -2.09
C ASP A 728 -16.23 6.13 -1.82
N ALA A 729 -15.94 6.56 -0.58
CA ALA A 729 -14.61 6.92 -0.11
C ALA A 729 -13.61 5.74 -0.08
N ASP A 730 -14.07 4.51 0.17
CA ASP A 730 -13.21 3.32 0.19
C ASP A 730 -12.78 2.92 -1.23
N VAL A 731 -13.69 3.04 -2.20
CA VAL A 731 -13.40 2.79 -3.62
C VAL A 731 -12.41 3.84 -4.14
N ALA A 732 -12.67 5.13 -3.87
CA ALA A 732 -11.76 6.22 -4.26
C ALA A 732 -10.37 6.11 -3.60
N ARG A 733 -10.28 5.54 -2.40
CA ARG A 733 -9.00 5.24 -1.73
C ARG A 733 -8.23 4.13 -2.43
N MET A 734 -8.89 3.06 -2.84
CA MET A 734 -8.25 1.96 -3.58
C MET A 734 -7.73 2.42 -4.95
N GLU A 735 -8.50 3.22 -5.68
CA GLU A 735 -8.07 3.82 -6.95
C GLU A 735 -6.80 4.67 -6.78
N ARG A 736 -6.72 5.48 -5.70
CA ARG A 736 -5.53 6.28 -5.37
C ARG A 736 -4.30 5.44 -4.97
N SER A 737 -4.51 4.22 -4.46
CA SER A 737 -3.42 3.25 -4.26
C SER A 737 -3.00 2.55 -5.57
N GLY A 738 -3.56 2.94 -6.71
CA GLY A 738 -3.27 2.37 -8.03
C GLY A 738 -4.08 1.11 -8.33
N MET A 739 -5.10 0.76 -7.54
CA MET A 739 -5.90 -0.45 -7.70
C MET A 739 -7.30 -0.08 -8.21
N ALA A 740 -7.50 -0.19 -9.53
CA ALA A 740 -8.77 0.17 -10.16
C ALA A 740 -9.76 -1.01 -10.13
N PRO A 741 -11.09 -0.74 -10.12
CA PRO A 741 -12.10 -1.79 -10.19
C PRO A 741 -12.10 -2.51 -11.55
N LEU A 742 -12.26 -3.83 -11.52
CA LEU A 742 -12.46 -4.69 -12.69
C LEU A 742 -13.92 -4.71 -13.09
N THR A 743 -14.22 -4.49 -14.37
CA THR A 743 -15.57 -4.75 -14.88
C THR A 743 -15.87 -6.25 -14.82
N SER A 744 -17.15 -6.62 -14.77
CA SER A 744 -17.55 -8.03 -14.76
C SER A 744 -17.06 -8.79 -16.01
N ARG A 745 -16.96 -8.10 -17.15
CA ARG A 745 -16.41 -8.65 -18.39
C ARG A 745 -14.92 -8.93 -18.24
N ASP A 746 -14.13 -7.94 -17.82
CA ASP A 746 -12.68 -8.09 -17.66
C ASP A 746 -12.36 -9.17 -16.63
N GLY A 747 -13.13 -9.25 -15.55
CA GLY A 747 -12.98 -10.30 -14.53
C GLY A 747 -13.20 -11.70 -15.09
N LEU A 748 -14.21 -11.91 -15.94
CA LEU A 748 -14.45 -13.21 -16.58
C LEU A 748 -13.41 -13.55 -17.65
N GLU A 749 -12.96 -12.57 -18.45
CA GLU A 749 -11.86 -12.75 -19.39
C GLU A 749 -10.54 -13.09 -18.67
N LEU A 750 -10.28 -12.48 -17.51
CA LEU A 750 -9.15 -12.81 -16.65
C LEU A 750 -9.29 -14.18 -15.99
N PHE A 751 -10.49 -14.64 -15.66
CA PHE A 751 -10.72 -16.00 -15.17
C PHE A 751 -10.29 -17.03 -16.23
N ASP A 752 -10.70 -16.83 -17.48
CA ASP A 752 -10.31 -17.70 -18.58
C ASP A 752 -8.80 -17.64 -18.85
N THR A 753 -8.24 -16.43 -18.85
CA THR A 753 -6.81 -16.20 -19.06
C THR A 753 -5.97 -16.86 -17.96
N ALA A 754 -6.32 -16.64 -16.69
CA ALA A 754 -5.67 -17.27 -15.55
C ALA A 754 -5.77 -18.80 -15.62
N GLY A 755 -6.92 -19.30 -16.10
CA GLY A 755 -7.08 -20.69 -16.45
C GLY A 755 -6.04 -21.16 -17.44
N SER A 756 -5.78 -20.43 -18.52
CA SER A 756 -4.84 -20.85 -19.56
C SER A 756 -3.35 -20.87 -19.13
N VAL A 757 -2.99 -20.22 -18.02
CA VAL A 757 -1.62 -20.14 -17.51
C VAL A 757 -1.22 -21.45 -16.83
N ALA A 758 -0.33 -22.20 -17.48
CA ALA A 758 0.22 -23.43 -16.92
C ALA A 758 1.18 -23.15 -15.75
N GLY A 759 1.23 -24.07 -14.79
CA GLY A 759 2.30 -24.07 -13.79
C GLY A 759 2.12 -23.09 -12.62
N GLU A 760 1.05 -22.29 -12.56
CA GLU A 760 0.83 -21.34 -11.44
C GLU A 760 -0.26 -21.79 -10.44
N ALA A 761 0.07 -21.80 -9.14
CA ALA A 761 -0.87 -22.18 -8.07
C ALA A 761 -1.73 -21.02 -7.60
N VAL A 762 -1.17 -19.81 -7.66
CA VAL A 762 -1.78 -18.58 -7.16
C VAL A 762 -1.52 -17.47 -8.18
N LEU A 763 -2.59 -16.85 -8.65
CA LEU A 763 -2.54 -15.70 -9.54
C LEU A 763 -3.30 -14.53 -8.90
N VAL A 764 -2.92 -13.31 -9.27
CA VAL A 764 -3.50 -12.06 -8.77
C VAL A 764 -4.10 -11.30 -9.95
N PRO A 765 -5.38 -11.53 -10.30
CA PRO A 765 -6.07 -10.77 -11.33
C PRO A 765 -6.50 -9.41 -10.76
N LEU A 766 -5.98 -8.33 -11.33
CA LEU A 766 -6.06 -6.97 -10.78
C LEU A 766 -5.84 -5.97 -11.91
N HIS A 767 -6.61 -4.87 -11.93
CA HIS A 767 -6.24 -3.71 -12.73
C HIS A 767 -5.33 -2.78 -11.92
N LEU A 768 -4.10 -2.57 -12.38
CA LEU A 768 -3.11 -1.77 -11.66
C LEU A 768 -2.69 -0.55 -12.49
N ASP A 769 -3.02 0.64 -11.98
CA ASP A 769 -2.48 1.89 -12.49
C ASP A 769 -1.08 2.13 -11.89
N VAL A 770 -0.08 2.22 -12.77
CA VAL A 770 1.32 2.42 -12.39
C VAL A 770 1.67 3.88 -12.12
N ALA A 771 0.84 4.84 -12.52
CA ALA A 771 1.14 6.26 -12.34
C ALA A 771 1.15 6.66 -10.85
N PRO A 772 0.12 6.37 -10.03
CA PRO A 772 0.14 6.65 -8.59
C PRO A 772 1.29 5.92 -7.86
N LEU A 773 1.63 4.70 -8.30
CA LEU A 773 2.74 3.94 -7.72
C LEU A 773 4.11 4.59 -8.01
N ARG A 774 4.29 5.21 -9.18
CA ARG A 774 5.51 5.96 -9.51
C ARG A 774 5.69 7.19 -8.64
N GLU A 775 4.61 7.91 -8.36
CA GLU A 775 4.62 9.07 -7.46
C GLU A 775 5.03 8.65 -6.04
N GLN A 776 4.40 7.61 -5.50
CA GLN A 776 4.76 7.05 -4.18
C GLN A 776 6.23 6.56 -4.14
N ALA A 777 6.73 5.99 -5.24
CA ALA A 777 8.12 5.58 -5.35
C ALA A 777 9.08 6.78 -5.30
N ALA A 778 8.72 7.91 -5.93
CA ALA A 778 9.52 9.13 -5.91
C ALA A 778 9.60 9.74 -4.50
N GLU A 779 8.52 9.59 -3.71
CA GLU A 779 8.41 10.04 -2.33
C GLU A 779 9.03 9.08 -1.30
N GLY A 780 9.47 7.89 -1.72
CA GLY A 780 10.04 6.86 -0.84
C GLY A 780 9.01 6.10 0.00
N ALA A 781 7.72 6.23 -0.34
CA ALA A 781 6.59 5.60 0.37
C ALA A 781 6.08 4.31 -0.31
N LEU A 782 6.70 3.86 -1.42
CA LEU A 782 6.26 2.67 -2.16
C LEU A 782 6.35 1.40 -1.31
N PRO A 783 5.24 0.65 -1.13
CA PRO A 783 5.26 -0.66 -0.47
C PRO A 783 6.26 -1.62 -1.11
N ALA A 784 6.98 -2.39 -0.28
CA ALA A 784 8.09 -3.23 -0.74
C ALA A 784 7.69 -4.24 -1.83
N VAL A 785 6.46 -4.74 -1.80
CA VAL A 785 5.91 -5.67 -2.79
C VAL A 785 5.85 -5.09 -4.21
N PHE A 786 5.67 -3.76 -4.37
CA PHE A 786 5.58 -3.11 -5.68
C PHE A 786 6.94 -2.69 -6.26
N ARG A 787 8.05 -2.82 -5.51
CA ARG A 787 9.41 -2.43 -5.96
C ARG A 787 9.87 -3.18 -7.22
N GLY A 788 9.24 -4.33 -7.53
CA GLY A 788 9.49 -5.07 -8.77
C GLY A 788 8.79 -4.51 -10.02
N LEU A 789 7.68 -3.77 -9.84
CA LEU A 789 6.87 -3.24 -10.95
C LEU A 789 7.30 -1.82 -11.37
N VAL A 790 7.81 -1.04 -10.42
CA VAL A 790 8.16 0.36 -10.64
C VAL A 790 9.65 0.57 -10.38
N ARG A 791 10.42 0.92 -11.43
CA ARG A 791 11.83 1.31 -11.27
C ARG A 791 11.90 2.77 -10.81
N ALA A 792 12.20 2.99 -9.52
CA ALA A 792 12.57 4.32 -9.04
C ALA A 792 14.00 4.67 -9.52
N PRO A 793 14.28 5.90 -9.96
CA PRO A 793 15.64 6.31 -10.31
C PRO A 793 16.54 6.21 -9.07
N ALA A 794 17.64 5.46 -9.20
CA ALA A 794 18.60 5.27 -8.13
C ALA A 794 19.29 6.61 -7.79
N ARG A 795 18.87 7.26 -6.70
CA ARG A 795 19.65 8.37 -6.11
C ARG A 795 21.02 7.83 -5.69
N ARG A 796 22.10 8.30 -6.33
CA ARG A 796 23.48 8.11 -5.84
C ARG A 796 23.59 8.70 -4.44
N ARG A 797 23.61 7.86 -3.40
CA ARG A 797 24.08 8.24 -2.07
C ARG A 797 25.60 8.33 -2.11
N THR A 798 26.14 9.51 -1.91
CA THR A 798 27.55 9.72 -1.59
C THR A 798 27.86 9.08 -0.24
N VAL A 799 28.89 8.23 -0.21
CA VAL A 799 29.38 7.60 1.02
C VAL A 799 30.18 8.64 1.80
N SER A 800 29.54 9.26 2.79
CA SER A 800 30.24 9.89 3.92
C SER A 800 29.58 9.43 5.22
N ALA A 801 30.40 8.85 6.08
CA ALA A 801 30.13 8.15 7.33
C ALA A 801 29.01 8.71 8.25
N GLY A 802 28.20 7.78 8.77
CA GLY A 802 27.69 7.77 10.16
C GLY A 802 26.34 8.42 10.42
N ALA A 803 25.42 7.61 10.97
CA ALA A 803 24.06 7.92 11.46
C ALA A 803 22.94 7.95 10.41
N ALA A 804 21.81 7.34 10.80
CA ALA A 804 20.60 7.17 9.99
C ALA A 804 20.05 8.53 9.55
N ASP A 805 19.91 8.72 8.23
CA ASP A 805 19.19 9.87 7.68
C ASP A 805 18.43 9.41 6.42
N THR A 806 17.10 9.45 6.53
CA THR A 806 16.09 9.23 5.49
C THR A 806 15.57 10.60 5.03
N GLY A 807 15.93 11.04 3.83
CA GLY A 807 15.43 12.28 3.22
C GLY A 807 15.84 13.58 3.96
N PRO A 808 15.55 14.78 3.41
CA PRO A 808 15.65 16.01 4.19
C PRO A 808 14.54 15.99 5.26
N SER A 809 14.92 15.86 6.53
CA SER A 809 13.98 15.85 7.66
C SER A 809 13.12 17.13 7.65
N LEU A 810 11.83 17.02 8.01
CA LEU A 810 10.97 18.19 8.23
C LEU A 810 11.60 19.15 9.27
N ALA A 811 12.32 18.60 10.25
CA ALA A 811 13.09 19.36 11.23
C ALA A 811 14.14 20.29 10.57
N ARG A 812 14.88 19.82 9.56
CA ARG A 812 15.85 20.62 8.79
C ARG A 812 15.21 21.78 8.06
N ARG A 813 14.05 21.55 7.47
CA ARG A 813 13.27 22.57 6.76
C ARG A 813 12.71 23.62 7.72
N LEU A 814 12.30 23.22 8.92
CA LEU A 814 11.79 24.12 9.96
C LEU A 814 12.90 24.94 10.65
N ALA A 815 14.13 24.40 10.76
CA ALA A 815 15.25 25.10 11.41
C ALA A 815 15.60 26.44 10.75
N GLY A 816 15.40 26.58 9.44
CA GLY A 816 15.64 27.82 8.69
C GLY A 816 14.51 28.86 8.72
N LEU A 817 13.36 28.55 9.32
CA LEU A 817 12.16 29.41 9.33
C LEU A 817 11.99 30.16 10.65
N ALA A 818 11.34 31.33 10.62
CA ALA A 818 10.91 32.02 11.84
C ALA A 818 9.74 31.28 12.52
N GLU A 819 9.54 31.45 13.82
CA GLU A 819 8.49 30.75 14.60
C GLU A 819 7.08 30.78 13.98
N PRO A 820 6.52 31.93 13.54
CA PRO A 820 5.20 31.96 12.88
C PRO A 820 5.20 31.29 11.49
N GLU A 821 6.33 31.25 10.81
CA GLU A 821 6.48 30.57 9.51
C GLU A 821 6.59 29.05 9.68
N ARG A 822 7.11 28.58 10.83
CA ARG A 822 7.14 27.16 11.19
C ARG A 822 5.74 26.60 11.43
N GLU A 823 4.92 27.30 12.22
CA GLU A 823 3.53 26.85 12.49
C GLU A 823 2.73 26.77 11.19
N LYS A 824 2.85 27.78 10.32
CA LYS A 824 2.22 27.76 8.99
C LYS A 824 2.70 26.60 8.13
N ALA A 825 4.02 26.36 8.05
CA ALA A 825 4.57 25.30 7.22
C ALA A 825 4.13 23.88 7.66
N VAL A 826 3.99 23.66 8.97
CA VAL A 826 3.46 22.39 9.50
C VAL A 826 1.96 22.28 9.28
N LEU A 827 1.21 23.38 9.42
CA LEU A 827 -0.23 23.39 9.12
C LEU A 827 -0.50 23.09 7.63
N ASP A 828 0.22 23.72 6.72
CA ASP A 828 0.11 23.47 5.28
C ASP A 828 0.42 22.00 4.94
N LEU A 829 1.38 21.39 5.65
CA LEU A 829 1.65 19.95 5.55
C LEU A 829 0.45 19.11 5.99
N VAL A 830 -0.14 19.42 7.17
CA VAL A 830 -1.29 18.67 7.69
C VAL A 830 -2.50 18.80 6.76
N LEU A 831 -2.78 20.02 6.28
CA LEU A 831 -3.86 20.28 5.33
C LEU A 831 -3.64 19.56 4.00
N GLY A 832 -2.42 19.60 3.46
CA GLY A 832 -2.08 18.89 2.23
C GLY A 832 -2.26 17.37 2.36
N GLN A 833 -1.81 16.77 3.47
CA GLN A 833 -2.01 15.34 3.71
C GLN A 833 -3.49 15.00 3.95
N ALA A 834 -4.23 15.84 4.68
CA ALA A 834 -5.66 15.64 4.93
C ALA A 834 -6.49 15.73 3.64
N ALA A 835 -6.19 16.70 2.78
CA ALA A 835 -6.83 16.86 1.47
C ALA A 835 -6.54 15.66 0.57
N ALA A 836 -5.30 15.18 0.56
CA ALA A 836 -4.91 13.99 -0.19
C ALA A 836 -5.66 12.73 0.26
N VAL A 837 -5.94 12.57 1.56
CA VAL A 837 -6.74 11.45 2.10
C VAL A 837 -8.22 11.59 1.74
N LEU A 838 -8.78 12.80 1.81
CA LEU A 838 -10.19 13.05 1.46
C LEU A 838 -10.47 13.15 -0.04
N GLY A 839 -9.43 13.27 -0.88
CA GLY A 839 -9.56 13.33 -2.34
C GLY A 839 -9.83 14.74 -2.86
N PHE A 840 -9.48 15.76 -2.08
CA PHE A 840 -9.55 17.15 -2.53
C PHE A 840 -8.27 17.51 -3.28
N ALA A 841 -8.42 18.12 -4.46
CA ALA A 841 -7.31 18.64 -5.25
C ALA A 841 -6.66 19.88 -4.61
N ASP A 842 -7.40 20.58 -3.74
CA ASP A 842 -6.97 21.80 -3.07
C ASP A 842 -6.92 21.59 -1.54
N PRO A 843 -5.77 21.77 -0.88
CA PRO A 843 -5.64 21.76 0.58
C PRO A 843 -6.55 22.76 1.30
N GLU A 844 -6.90 23.89 0.67
CA GLU A 844 -7.77 24.92 1.27
C GLU A 844 -9.22 24.43 1.42
N ALA A 845 -9.63 23.36 0.73
CA ALA A 845 -10.92 22.72 0.92
C ALA A 845 -11.06 22.04 2.30
N VAL A 846 -9.93 21.78 2.97
CA VAL A 846 -9.89 21.26 4.34
C VAL A 846 -9.83 22.46 5.30
N GLY A 847 -10.86 22.61 6.13
CA GLY A 847 -10.91 23.67 7.14
C GLY A 847 -9.92 23.41 8.27
N ALA A 848 -8.94 24.29 8.43
CA ALA A 848 -7.89 24.21 9.45
C ALA A 848 -8.43 24.11 10.89
N ALA A 849 -9.52 24.84 11.18
CA ALA A 849 -10.19 24.86 12.48
C ALA A 849 -11.36 23.85 12.59
N ARG A 850 -11.70 23.13 11.51
CA ARG A 850 -12.85 22.23 11.48
C ARG A 850 -12.45 20.82 11.93
N GLY A 851 -13.34 20.12 12.62
CA GLY A 851 -13.06 18.77 13.13
C GLY A 851 -12.83 17.75 12.00
N PHE A 852 -11.88 16.82 12.14
CA PHE A 852 -11.64 15.79 11.11
C PHE A 852 -12.91 14.96 10.81
N LEU A 853 -13.65 14.53 11.83
CA LEU A 853 -14.91 13.78 11.65
C LEU A 853 -15.98 14.57 10.87
N GLU A 854 -16.04 15.89 11.09
CA GLU A 854 -16.98 16.78 10.37
C GLU A 854 -16.62 17.00 8.90
N GLN A 855 -15.38 16.65 8.54
CA GLN A 855 -14.81 16.81 7.21
C GLN A 855 -14.79 15.48 6.43
N GLY A 856 -15.31 14.40 7.02
CA GLY A 856 -15.43 13.11 6.36
C GLY A 856 -14.38 12.08 6.76
N PHE A 857 -13.57 12.35 7.79
CA PHE A 857 -12.70 11.33 8.36
C PHE A 857 -13.48 10.31 9.19
N ASP A 858 -13.09 9.06 9.07
CA ASP A 858 -13.49 7.89 9.83
C ASP A 858 -12.26 7.21 10.46
N SER A 859 -12.44 6.06 11.11
CA SER A 859 -11.34 5.33 11.75
C SER A 859 -10.24 4.93 10.76
N LEU A 860 -10.54 4.73 9.48
CA LEU A 860 -9.63 4.18 8.48
C LEU A 860 -8.81 5.27 7.78
N THR A 861 -9.48 6.33 7.35
CA THR A 861 -8.86 7.57 6.85
C THR A 861 -8.01 8.26 7.93
N ALA A 862 -8.37 8.08 9.21
CA ALA A 862 -7.55 8.54 10.32
C ALA A 862 -6.20 7.80 10.42
N VAL A 863 -6.19 6.47 10.27
CA VAL A 863 -4.94 5.69 10.22
C VAL A 863 -4.09 6.10 9.01
N GLU A 864 -4.72 6.31 7.85
CA GLU A 864 -4.01 6.75 6.64
C GLU A 864 -3.35 8.12 6.83
N LEU A 865 -4.09 9.11 7.32
CA LEU A 865 -3.55 10.45 7.58
C LEU A 865 -2.41 10.41 8.60
N ARG A 866 -2.57 9.66 9.69
CA ARG A 866 -1.51 9.46 10.69
C ARG A 866 -0.25 8.85 10.04
N ASN A 867 -0.40 7.82 9.20
CA ASN A 867 0.73 7.17 8.53
C ASN A 867 1.47 8.13 7.60
N ARG A 868 0.72 8.91 6.80
CA ARG A 868 1.29 9.91 5.88
C ARG A 868 2.01 11.02 6.65
N LEU A 869 1.42 11.49 7.75
CA LEU A 869 2.06 12.49 8.63
C LEU A 869 3.31 11.93 9.30
N GLY A 870 3.30 10.69 9.76
CA GLY A 870 4.47 10.02 10.34
C GLY A 870 5.61 9.91 9.33
N ALA A 871 5.30 9.48 8.09
CA ALA A 871 6.27 9.40 7.00
C ALA A 871 6.86 10.78 6.62
N ALA A 872 6.01 11.79 6.51
CA ALA A 872 6.45 13.15 6.12
C ALA A 872 7.24 13.86 7.24
N SER A 873 6.92 13.61 8.50
CA SER A 873 7.57 14.24 9.65
C SER A 873 8.78 13.47 10.17
N GLY A 874 8.87 12.17 9.88
CA GLY A 874 9.82 11.25 10.52
C GLY A 874 9.47 10.94 11.99
N LEU A 875 8.31 11.42 12.47
CA LEU A 875 7.84 11.16 13.84
C LEU A 875 7.02 9.89 13.91
N ARG A 876 7.01 9.29 15.10
CA ARG A 876 6.06 8.23 15.44
C ARG A 876 4.86 8.84 16.13
N LEU A 877 3.71 8.71 15.49
CA LEU A 877 2.47 9.34 15.92
C LEU A 877 1.55 8.30 16.56
N PRO A 878 0.89 8.62 17.70
CA PRO A 878 0.00 7.70 18.37
C PRO A 878 -1.25 7.41 17.52
N PRO A 879 -1.87 6.21 17.65
CA PRO A 879 -3.10 5.86 16.94
C PRO A 879 -4.28 6.77 17.28
N THR A 880 -4.27 7.42 18.45
CA THR A 880 -5.29 8.35 18.93
C THR A 880 -5.08 9.80 18.47
N LEU A 881 -4.01 10.11 17.72
CA LEU A 881 -3.61 11.48 17.37
C LEU A 881 -4.78 12.39 16.95
N LEU A 882 -5.62 11.90 16.03
CA LEU A 882 -6.73 12.66 15.45
C LEU A 882 -7.95 12.78 16.38
N PHE A 883 -8.01 11.96 17.43
CA PHE A 883 -9.01 12.05 18.49
C PHE A 883 -8.53 12.97 19.63
N ASP A 884 -7.24 12.91 19.95
CA ASP A 884 -6.61 13.78 20.94
C ASP A 884 -6.48 15.22 20.42
N HIS A 885 -6.32 15.37 19.11
CA HIS A 885 -6.19 16.64 18.39
C HIS A 885 -7.20 16.69 17.24
N PRO A 886 -8.46 17.09 17.49
CA PRO A 886 -9.57 16.89 16.57
C PRO A 886 -9.53 17.78 15.31
N THR A 887 -8.60 18.73 15.19
CA THR A 887 -8.50 19.65 14.05
C THR A 887 -7.09 19.66 13.45
N PRO A 888 -6.95 19.97 12.13
CA PRO A 888 -5.64 20.14 11.50
C PRO A 888 -4.71 21.10 12.25
N GLU A 889 -5.23 22.22 12.78
CA GLU A 889 -4.45 23.16 13.59
C GLU A 889 -3.87 22.53 14.86
N LEU A 890 -4.65 21.73 15.58
CA LEU A 890 -4.20 21.09 16.81
C LEU A 890 -3.15 20.02 16.52
N VAL A 891 -3.33 19.25 15.45
CA VAL A 891 -2.32 18.28 14.99
C VAL A 891 -1.02 18.98 14.59
N ALA A 892 -1.10 20.11 13.86
CA ALA A 892 0.07 20.86 13.44
C ALA A 892 0.89 21.39 14.62
N ARG A 893 0.21 21.91 15.66
CA ARG A 893 0.87 22.35 16.90
C ARG A 893 1.55 21.19 17.63
N GLN A 894 0.90 20.04 17.69
CA GLN A 894 1.46 18.86 18.34
C GLN A 894 2.71 18.35 17.61
N LEU A 895 2.68 18.28 16.27
CA LEU A 895 3.85 17.92 15.46
C LEU A 895 5.00 18.90 15.68
N LEU A 896 4.70 20.21 15.71
CA LEU A 896 5.72 21.23 15.95
C LEU A 896 6.34 21.11 17.35
N ALA A 897 5.53 20.82 18.38
CA ALA A 897 6.01 20.58 19.74
C ALA A 897 6.95 19.37 19.83
N GLN A 898 6.63 18.28 19.14
CA GLN A 898 7.48 17.08 19.09
C GLN A 898 8.78 17.30 18.30
N LEU A 899 8.75 18.17 17.28
CA LEU A 899 9.93 18.49 16.47
C LEU A 899 10.85 19.54 17.11
N ALA A 900 10.40 20.27 18.14
CA ALA A 900 11.14 21.40 18.73
C ALA A 900 12.58 21.04 19.15
N GLY A 901 12.78 19.86 19.75
CA GLY A 901 14.11 19.38 20.16
C GLY A 901 15.04 19.09 18.98
N ALA A 902 14.53 18.49 17.89
CA ALA A 902 15.29 18.21 16.68
C ALA A 902 15.62 19.51 15.90
N VAL A 903 14.68 20.45 15.83
CA VAL A 903 14.85 21.76 15.21
C VAL A 903 15.92 22.59 15.95
N ALA A 904 15.97 22.51 17.28
CA ALA A 904 16.99 23.18 18.09
C ALA A 904 18.39 22.57 17.90
N ALA A 905 18.48 21.25 17.74
CA ALA A 905 19.73 20.55 17.47
C ALA A 905 20.31 20.87 16.08
N GLU A 906 19.46 21.01 15.06
CA GLU A 906 19.87 21.38 13.69
C GLU A 906 20.19 22.88 13.53
N GLY A 907 19.60 23.75 14.35
CA GLY A 907 19.75 25.21 14.28
C GLY A 907 21.07 25.79 14.82
N GLY A 908 22.04 24.97 15.23
CA GLY A 908 23.41 25.40 15.56
C GLY A 908 23.60 26.33 16.77
N ALA A 909 22.54 26.68 17.52
CA ALA A 909 22.62 27.52 18.71
C ALA A 909 22.79 26.68 19.98
N VAL A 910 23.99 26.15 20.21
CA VAL A 910 24.35 25.63 21.54
C VAL A 910 24.64 26.84 22.43
N SER A 911 23.65 27.27 23.22
CA SER A 911 23.90 28.08 24.41
C SER A 911 23.92 27.17 25.63
N ASP A 912 24.96 27.33 26.45
CA ASP A 912 25.30 26.54 27.64
C ASP A 912 24.31 26.74 28.83
N ALA A 913 23.09 27.23 28.54
CA ALA A 913 22.01 27.45 29.50
C ALA A 913 20.95 26.34 29.49
N ALA A 914 21.02 25.38 28.56
CA ALA A 914 20.02 24.31 28.39
C ALA A 914 20.36 23.00 29.13
N ARG A 915 21.29 23.02 30.10
CA ARG A 915 21.61 21.84 30.95
C ARG A 915 20.87 21.78 32.28
N ASP A 916 20.21 22.86 32.71
CA ASP A 916 19.41 22.89 33.95
C ASP A 916 17.89 22.85 33.72
N GLY A 917 17.42 22.86 32.46
CA GLY A 917 15.98 22.82 32.12
C GLY A 917 15.41 21.41 31.87
N ALA A 918 16.26 20.38 31.77
CA ALA A 918 15.84 19.01 31.43
C ALA A 918 15.42 18.16 32.66
N ALA A 919 15.39 18.75 33.86
CA ALA A 919 14.98 18.07 35.11
C ALA A 919 13.56 18.44 35.58
N GLY A 920 12.74 19.06 34.73
CA GLY A 920 11.40 19.55 35.09
C GLY A 920 10.23 19.05 34.24
N ALA A 921 10.42 18.07 33.36
CA ALA A 921 9.29 17.39 32.74
C ALA A 921 8.70 16.42 33.78
N GLU A 922 7.62 16.83 34.44
CA GLU A 922 6.91 15.96 35.38
C GLU A 922 6.47 14.66 34.68
N PRO A 923 6.64 13.49 35.32
CA PRO A 923 6.18 12.22 34.77
C PRO A 923 4.64 12.20 34.76
N SER A 924 4.03 12.26 33.57
CA SER A 924 2.58 12.45 33.37
C SER A 924 1.70 11.22 33.69
N ALA A 925 2.15 10.28 34.52
CA ALA A 925 1.47 9.00 34.74
C ALA A 925 1.42 8.56 36.22
N VAL A 926 1.60 9.49 37.15
CA VAL A 926 1.66 9.17 38.59
C VAL A 926 0.29 8.73 39.10
N PHE A 927 -0.78 9.44 38.73
CA PHE A 927 -2.13 9.11 39.22
C PHE A 927 -2.73 7.91 38.48
N GLY A 928 -2.39 7.72 37.21
CA GLY A 928 -2.78 6.50 36.47
C GLY A 928 -2.23 5.21 37.10
N ALA A 929 -0.98 5.22 37.57
CA ALA A 929 -0.39 4.08 38.29
C ALA A 929 -1.04 3.88 39.67
N MET A 930 -1.30 4.96 40.41
CA MET A 930 -1.97 4.91 41.71
C MET A 930 -3.42 4.43 41.61
N LEU A 931 -4.15 4.77 40.55
CA LEU A 931 -5.52 4.28 40.30
C LEU A 931 -5.55 2.76 40.18
N ARG A 932 -4.63 2.18 39.38
CA ARG A 932 -4.55 0.72 39.21
C ARG A 932 -4.21 0.00 40.52
N GLU A 933 -3.31 0.58 41.30
CA GLU A 933 -2.96 0.03 42.63
C GLU A 933 -4.13 0.15 43.62
N ALA A 934 -4.85 1.28 43.62
CA ALA A 934 -6.04 1.46 44.42
C ALA A 934 -7.15 0.47 44.05
N GLY A 935 -7.33 0.16 42.77
CA GLY A 935 -8.24 -0.89 42.29
C GLY A 935 -7.86 -2.28 42.80
N ARG A 936 -6.57 -2.67 42.71
CA ARG A 936 -6.08 -3.97 43.21
C ARG A 936 -6.19 -4.12 44.72
N SER A 937 -5.91 -3.05 45.45
CA SER A 937 -5.90 -3.04 46.91
C SER A 937 -7.26 -2.68 47.53
N GLY A 938 -8.30 -2.45 46.73
CA GLY A 938 -9.64 -2.08 47.21
C GLY A 938 -9.73 -0.69 47.87
N GLN A 939 -8.77 0.20 47.60
CA GLN A 939 -8.65 1.54 48.20
C GLN A 939 -9.21 2.66 47.30
N GLN A 940 -10.18 2.34 46.44
CA GLN A 940 -10.71 3.24 45.42
C GLN A 940 -11.35 4.52 46.00
N GLU A 941 -11.98 4.44 47.17
CA GLU A 941 -12.55 5.60 47.87
C GLU A 941 -11.46 6.59 48.34
N GLU A 942 -10.36 6.06 48.87
CA GLU A 942 -9.23 6.88 49.31
C GLU A 942 -8.53 7.55 48.13
N PHE A 943 -8.36 6.82 47.03
CA PHE A 943 -7.81 7.38 45.80
C PHE A 943 -8.72 8.47 45.20
N THR A 944 -10.03 8.27 45.22
CA THR A 944 -11.00 9.28 44.77
C THR A 944 -10.92 10.55 45.61
N ARG A 945 -10.80 10.40 46.95
CA ARG A 945 -10.61 11.53 47.88
C ARG A 945 -9.30 12.27 47.60
N LEU A 946 -8.23 11.54 47.31
CA LEU A 946 -6.94 12.13 46.92
C LEU A 946 -7.07 12.96 45.64
N LEU A 947 -7.74 12.45 44.60
CA LEU A 947 -7.97 13.22 43.37
C LEU A 947 -8.79 14.49 43.63
N MET A 948 -9.83 14.43 44.48
CA MET A 948 -10.61 15.61 44.87
C MET A 948 -9.74 16.69 45.52
N ASP A 949 -8.84 16.30 46.43
CA ASP A 949 -7.95 17.24 47.12
C ASP A 949 -6.89 17.81 46.19
N LEU A 950 -6.27 16.97 45.36
CA LEU A 950 -5.24 17.39 44.43
C LEU A 950 -5.77 18.26 43.29
N SER A 951 -7.03 18.07 42.90
CA SER A 951 -7.69 18.93 41.90
C SER A 951 -7.67 20.42 42.25
N ARG A 952 -7.52 20.78 43.54
CA ARG A 952 -7.46 22.17 44.01
C ARG A 952 -6.21 22.93 43.57
N PHE A 953 -5.16 22.22 43.16
CA PHE A 953 -3.90 22.82 42.71
C PHE A 953 -3.88 23.09 41.21
N ARG A 954 -4.87 22.60 40.46
CA ARG A 954 -5.05 22.93 39.05
C ARG A 954 -5.61 24.36 38.90
N PRO A 955 -5.15 25.14 37.90
CA PRO A 955 -5.75 26.44 37.61
C PRO A 955 -7.26 26.35 37.42
N SER A 956 -8.01 27.29 37.97
CA SER A 956 -9.47 27.31 37.92
C SER A 956 -10.05 28.63 37.42
N PHE A 957 -11.30 28.61 36.94
CA PHE A 957 -12.07 29.80 36.57
C PHE A 957 -13.32 29.96 37.43
N ALA A 958 -13.64 31.18 37.86
CA ALA A 958 -14.81 31.49 38.68
C ALA A 958 -16.01 32.02 37.89
N SER A 959 -15.81 32.41 36.63
CA SER A 959 -16.86 32.85 35.71
C SER A 959 -16.47 32.55 34.25
N PRO A 960 -17.44 32.46 33.31
CA PRO A 960 -17.15 32.22 31.89
C PRO A 960 -16.21 33.26 31.26
N ALA A 961 -16.23 34.50 31.75
CA ALA A 961 -15.37 35.59 31.27
C ALA A 961 -13.86 35.36 31.52
N GLU A 962 -13.50 34.42 32.39
CA GLU A 962 -12.10 34.06 32.66
C GLU A 962 -11.57 32.96 31.73
N LEU A 963 -12.42 32.40 30.86
CA LEU A 963 -12.04 31.42 29.85
C LEU A 963 -11.55 32.14 28.59
N ASP A 964 -10.42 31.70 28.06
CA ASP A 964 -9.89 32.22 26.79
C ASP A 964 -10.79 31.84 25.60
N ARG A 965 -11.53 30.73 25.73
CA ARG A 965 -12.51 30.23 24.75
C ARG A 965 -13.68 29.56 25.47
N ALA A 966 -14.89 29.74 24.95
CA ALA A 966 -16.06 29.01 25.43
C ALA A 966 -15.88 27.49 25.27
N PRO A 967 -16.55 26.66 26.11
CA PRO A 967 -16.54 25.21 25.95
C PRO A 967 -16.94 24.78 24.53
N ALA A 968 -16.11 23.95 23.89
CA ALA A 968 -16.33 23.57 22.50
C ALA A 968 -17.50 22.58 22.33
N LEU A 969 -18.45 22.91 21.45
CA LEU A 969 -19.45 21.98 20.93
C LEU A 969 -18.90 21.35 19.66
N VAL A 970 -18.77 20.02 19.66
CA VAL A 970 -18.38 19.23 18.48
C VAL A 970 -19.64 18.79 17.76
N ARG A 971 -19.81 19.14 16.48
CA ARG A 971 -21.00 18.71 15.72
C ARG A 971 -20.78 17.28 15.22
N LEU A 972 -21.61 16.35 15.70
CA LEU A 972 -21.52 14.92 15.38
C LEU A 972 -22.46 14.49 14.23
N SER A 973 -23.54 15.23 14.01
CA SER A 973 -24.48 15.00 12.91
C SER A 973 -25.04 16.32 12.38
N ARG A 974 -25.33 16.36 11.07
CA ARG A 974 -26.08 17.43 10.41
C ARG A 974 -27.43 16.94 9.93
N GLY A 975 -28.42 17.80 10.05
CA GLY A 975 -29.75 17.55 9.51
C GLY A 975 -30.65 18.77 9.53
N GLU A 976 -31.76 18.69 8.80
CA GLU A 976 -32.69 19.80 8.59
C GLU A 976 -33.87 19.80 9.57
N THR A 977 -34.06 18.70 10.32
CA THR A 977 -35.15 18.60 11.31
C THR A 977 -34.75 19.15 12.67
N GLY A 978 -35.60 20.00 13.25
CA GLY A 978 -35.50 20.51 14.62
C GLY A 978 -36.41 19.74 15.59
N PRO A 979 -36.21 19.86 16.92
CA PRO A 979 -35.09 20.56 17.59
C PRO A 979 -33.74 19.84 17.45
N GLY A 980 -32.63 20.57 17.48
CA GLY A 980 -31.30 19.95 17.48
C GLY A 980 -30.92 19.37 18.86
N LEU A 981 -30.05 18.35 18.91
CA LEU A 981 -29.64 17.69 20.16
C LEU A 981 -28.28 18.20 20.64
N VAL A 982 -28.18 18.69 21.87
CA VAL A 982 -26.90 19.02 22.51
C VAL A 982 -26.59 18.00 23.62
N CYS A 983 -25.57 17.18 23.39
CA CYS A 983 -25.18 16.05 24.23
C CYS A 983 -24.08 16.45 25.23
N PHE A 984 -24.30 16.27 26.52
CA PHE A 984 -23.37 16.62 27.60
C PHE A 984 -22.48 15.44 27.97
N SER A 985 -21.16 15.60 27.87
CA SER A 985 -20.22 14.52 28.23
C SER A 985 -20.29 14.15 29.71
N SER A 986 -20.06 12.87 30.01
CA SER A 986 -19.92 12.38 31.39
C SER A 986 -18.74 13.06 32.10
N ILE A 987 -18.82 13.27 33.42
CA ILE A 987 -17.73 13.83 34.25
C ILE A 987 -16.69 12.77 34.66
N LEU A 988 -16.76 11.57 34.09
CA LEU A 988 -15.79 10.50 34.29
C LEU A 988 -14.53 10.74 33.44
N SER A 989 -13.40 10.15 33.83
CA SER A 989 -12.12 10.30 33.13
C SER A 989 -12.17 9.84 31.67
N ILE A 990 -12.98 8.82 31.38
CA ILE A 990 -13.27 8.32 30.02
C ILE A 990 -14.34 9.14 29.26
N GLY A 991 -14.83 10.23 29.86
CA GLY A 991 -15.87 11.08 29.27
C GLY A 991 -15.39 11.91 28.09
N GLY A 992 -16.31 12.23 27.17
CA GLY A 992 -16.05 13.20 26.09
C GLY A 992 -17.02 13.08 24.91
N PRO A 993 -16.88 13.96 23.89
CA PRO A 993 -17.74 13.97 22.71
C PRO A 993 -17.83 12.62 21.97
N HIS A 994 -16.76 11.81 22.01
CA HIS A 994 -16.70 10.49 21.39
C HIS A 994 -17.81 9.53 21.90
N GLN A 995 -18.28 9.69 23.14
CA GLN A 995 -19.35 8.86 23.74
C GLN A 995 -20.65 8.89 22.94
N TYR A 996 -20.87 9.95 22.16
CA TYR A 996 -22.08 10.15 21.38
C TYR A 996 -21.91 9.84 19.89
N ALA A 997 -20.72 9.46 19.41
CA ALA A 997 -20.46 9.30 17.98
C ALA A 997 -21.36 8.24 17.32
N ARG A 998 -21.49 7.06 17.96
CA ARG A 998 -22.36 5.97 17.47
C ARG A 998 -23.85 6.30 17.62
N PHE A 999 -24.22 7.00 18.68
CA PHE A 999 -25.59 7.48 18.90
C PHE A 999 -25.99 8.51 17.83
N ALA A 1000 -25.13 9.50 17.57
CA ALA A 1000 -25.32 10.53 16.57
C ALA A 1000 -25.42 9.98 15.14
N ALA A 1001 -24.78 8.83 14.85
CA ALA A 1001 -24.91 8.15 13.56
C ALA A 1001 -26.37 7.81 13.22
N GLY A 1002 -27.22 7.56 14.22
CA GLY A 1002 -28.65 7.33 14.04
C GLY A 1002 -29.45 8.54 13.53
N PHE A 1003 -28.85 9.73 13.53
CA PHE A 1003 -29.49 11.00 13.13
C PHE A 1003 -28.88 11.64 11.88
N ARG A 1004 -27.89 10.99 11.23
CA ARG A 1004 -27.18 11.53 10.07
C ARG A 1004 -28.12 11.86 8.92
N GLY A 1005 -28.00 13.09 8.39
CA GLY A 1005 -28.85 13.59 7.31
C GLY A 1005 -30.26 13.99 7.75
N HIS A 1006 -30.59 13.83 9.03
CA HIS A 1006 -31.95 14.05 9.56
C HIS A 1006 -31.98 15.13 10.63
N ARG A 1007 -31.20 15.02 11.71
CA ARG A 1007 -31.18 15.98 12.84
C ARG A 1007 -29.76 16.44 13.18
N ASN A 1008 -29.61 17.70 13.58
CA ASN A 1008 -28.35 18.21 14.12
C ASN A 1008 -28.09 17.59 15.51
N VAL A 1009 -26.88 17.06 15.71
CA VAL A 1009 -26.43 16.54 17.01
C VAL A 1009 -25.06 17.14 17.30
N TRP A 1010 -24.93 17.76 18.46
CA TRP A 1010 -23.67 18.28 19.00
C TRP A 1010 -23.32 17.55 20.27
N ALA A 1011 -22.03 17.47 20.60
CA ALA A 1011 -21.56 17.00 21.89
C ALA A 1011 -20.61 18.02 22.53
N LEU A 1012 -20.85 18.30 23.81
CA LEU A 1012 -20.16 19.30 24.61
C LEU A 1012 -19.13 18.61 25.52
N GLY A 1013 -17.88 19.02 25.40
CA GLY A 1013 -16.81 18.62 26.32
C GLY A 1013 -16.90 19.37 27.65
N ASN A 1014 -16.44 18.73 28.73
CA ASN A 1014 -16.36 19.35 30.05
C ASN A 1014 -15.03 20.12 30.21
N PRO A 1015 -15.05 21.39 30.63
CA PRO A 1015 -13.82 22.15 30.87
C PRO A 1015 -12.87 21.45 31.86
N GLY A 1016 -11.59 21.40 31.51
CA GLY A 1016 -10.51 20.88 32.35
C GLY A 1016 -10.10 19.44 32.07
N PHE A 1017 -10.82 18.73 31.18
CA PHE A 1017 -10.48 17.36 30.77
C PHE A 1017 -9.41 17.31 29.66
N VAL A 1018 -9.00 18.46 29.12
CA VAL A 1018 -7.90 18.59 28.17
C VAL A 1018 -6.69 19.24 28.86
N ALA A 1019 -5.48 18.79 28.50
CA ALA A 1019 -4.24 19.35 29.03
C ALA A 1019 -4.15 20.86 28.79
N GLY A 1020 -3.83 21.63 29.83
CA GLY A 1020 -3.76 23.09 29.80
C GLY A 1020 -5.07 23.83 30.08
N GLU A 1021 -6.22 23.16 30.10
CA GLU A 1021 -7.51 23.80 30.43
C GLU A 1021 -7.67 24.11 31.92
N ARG A 1022 -8.41 25.18 32.23
CA ARG A 1022 -8.79 25.54 33.60
C ARG A 1022 -9.99 24.71 34.07
N LEU A 1023 -9.99 24.33 35.35
CA LEU A 1023 -11.14 23.67 35.98
C LEU A 1023 -12.18 24.70 36.48
N PRO A 1024 -13.46 24.34 36.58
CA PRO A 1024 -14.42 25.21 37.25
C PRO A 1024 -14.11 25.36 38.75
N ALA A 1025 -14.22 26.57 39.29
CA ALA A 1025 -14.03 26.84 40.71
C ALA A 1025 -15.26 26.49 41.55
N ASN A 1026 -16.46 26.56 40.96
CA ASN A 1026 -17.76 26.28 41.56
C ASN A 1026 -18.74 25.72 40.49
N PRO A 1027 -19.86 25.08 40.89
CA PRO A 1027 -20.86 24.56 39.94
C PRO A 1027 -21.44 25.63 39.02
N GLU A 1028 -21.71 26.83 39.54
CA GLU A 1028 -22.30 27.92 38.77
C GLU A 1028 -21.42 28.31 37.57
N ALA A 1029 -20.09 28.34 37.74
CA ALA A 1029 -19.16 28.71 36.68
C ALA A 1029 -19.23 27.77 35.47
N VAL A 1030 -19.30 26.45 35.68
CA VAL A 1030 -19.42 25.49 34.58
C VAL A 1030 -20.82 25.51 33.97
N ILE A 1031 -21.88 25.63 34.79
CA ILE A 1031 -23.26 25.69 34.30
C ILE A 1031 -23.45 26.92 33.40
N GLU A 1032 -22.95 28.09 33.81
CA GLU A 1032 -23.02 29.31 32.99
C GLU A 1032 -22.20 29.19 31.71
N ALA A 1033 -20.97 28.68 31.79
CA ALA A 1033 -20.11 28.53 30.61
C ALA A 1033 -20.73 27.56 29.57
N GLN A 1034 -21.36 26.49 30.03
CA GLN A 1034 -22.05 25.53 29.16
C GLN A 1034 -23.38 26.10 28.63
N ALA A 1035 -24.13 26.87 29.43
CA ALA A 1035 -25.35 27.55 28.98
C ALA A 1035 -25.04 28.60 27.88
N GLU A 1036 -23.98 29.41 28.06
CA GLU A 1036 -23.51 30.35 27.04
C GLU A 1036 -23.08 29.64 25.76
N ALA A 1037 -22.37 28.51 25.87
CA ALA A 1037 -21.96 27.72 24.71
C ALA A 1037 -23.15 27.11 23.94
N VAL A 1038 -24.15 26.59 24.66
CA VAL A 1038 -25.41 26.10 24.07
C VAL A 1038 -26.13 27.21 23.32
N LEU A 1039 -26.32 28.38 23.96
CA LEU A 1039 -27.01 29.51 23.35
C LEU A 1039 -26.26 30.05 22.13
N GLY A 1040 -24.93 30.10 22.19
CA GLY A 1040 -24.08 30.54 21.08
C GLY A 1040 -24.17 29.62 19.85
N GLU A 1041 -24.22 28.29 20.05
CA GLU A 1041 -24.28 27.34 18.93
C GLU A 1041 -25.70 27.17 18.37
N THR A 1042 -26.71 27.23 19.23
CA THR A 1042 -28.12 27.05 18.82
C THR A 1042 -28.70 28.30 18.16
N ASP A 1043 -28.17 29.48 18.47
CA ASP A 1043 -28.55 30.77 17.87
C ASP A 1043 -30.08 31.01 17.81
N GLY A 1044 -30.78 30.62 18.89
CA GLY A 1044 -32.23 30.75 19.01
C GLY A 1044 -33.07 29.69 18.28
N ALA A 1045 -32.45 28.71 17.62
CA ALA A 1045 -33.16 27.54 17.09
C ALA A 1045 -33.65 26.61 18.22
N PRO A 1046 -34.75 25.86 18.05
CA PRO A 1046 -35.20 24.89 19.04
C PRO A 1046 -34.15 23.80 19.32
N PHE A 1047 -33.92 23.48 20.58
CA PHE A 1047 -32.91 22.51 21.00
C PHE A 1047 -33.37 21.64 22.17
N VAL A 1048 -32.76 20.46 22.27
CA VAL A 1048 -32.95 19.48 23.34
C VAL A 1048 -31.60 19.26 24.02
N LEU A 1049 -31.60 19.23 25.35
CA LEU A 1049 -30.41 18.92 26.13
C LEU A 1049 -30.42 17.44 26.48
N LEU A 1050 -29.34 16.73 26.19
CA LEU A 1050 -29.24 15.29 26.37
C LEU A 1050 -27.98 14.94 27.14
N GLY A 1051 -28.03 14.01 28.09
CA GLY A 1051 -26.83 13.55 28.77
C GLY A 1051 -26.90 12.09 29.17
N HIS A 1052 -25.81 11.36 28.92
CA HIS A 1052 -25.59 9.98 29.35
C HIS A 1052 -24.84 9.93 30.67
N SER A 1053 -25.27 9.02 31.55
CA SER A 1053 -24.69 8.86 32.87
C SER A 1053 -24.70 10.20 33.63
N SER A 1054 -23.57 10.56 34.24
CA SER A 1054 -23.39 11.84 34.92
C SER A 1054 -23.47 13.08 34.01
N GLY A 1055 -23.38 12.94 32.68
CA GLY A 1055 -23.62 14.05 31.76
C GLY A 1055 -25.07 14.56 31.82
N GLY A 1056 -26.02 13.70 32.18
CA GLY A 1056 -27.43 14.09 32.38
C GLY A 1056 -27.62 15.07 33.54
N LEU A 1057 -26.72 15.06 34.54
CA LEU A 1057 -26.71 16.05 35.62
C LEU A 1057 -26.49 17.45 35.07
N LEU A 1058 -25.46 17.61 34.24
CA LEU A 1058 -25.10 18.89 33.63
C LEU A 1058 -26.18 19.36 32.66
N ALA A 1059 -26.72 18.46 31.84
CA ALA A 1059 -27.84 18.77 30.95
C ALA A 1059 -29.06 19.32 31.73
N HIS A 1060 -29.38 18.71 32.88
CA HIS A 1060 -30.48 19.13 33.74
C HIS A 1060 -30.23 20.48 34.42
N GLU A 1061 -29.03 20.70 34.96
CA GLU A 1061 -28.69 21.98 35.61
C GLU A 1061 -28.60 23.14 34.60
N VAL A 1062 -28.10 22.87 33.39
CA VAL A 1062 -28.13 23.86 32.31
C VAL A 1062 -29.56 24.15 31.88
N ALA A 1063 -30.45 23.16 31.82
CA ALA A 1063 -31.89 23.41 31.60
C ALA A 1063 -32.47 24.33 32.68
N ALA A 1064 -32.26 24.01 33.96
CA ALA A 1064 -32.73 24.82 35.08
C ALA A 1064 -32.19 26.25 35.05
N ARG A 1065 -30.92 26.42 34.65
CA ARG A 1065 -30.30 27.73 34.49
C ARG A 1065 -30.93 28.51 33.35
N LEU A 1066 -31.10 27.89 32.18
CA LEU A 1066 -31.74 28.52 31.02
C LEU A 1066 -33.18 28.95 31.34
N GLU A 1067 -33.97 28.10 32.02
CA GLU A 1067 -35.34 28.44 32.44
C GLU A 1067 -35.38 29.67 33.34
N SER A 1068 -34.40 29.83 34.24
CA SER A 1068 -34.30 31.00 35.12
C SER A 1068 -34.05 32.31 34.35
N THR A 1069 -33.52 32.21 33.13
CA THR A 1069 -33.33 33.34 32.19
C THR A 1069 -34.45 33.50 31.18
N GLY A 1070 -35.47 32.64 31.21
CA GLY A 1070 -36.61 32.67 30.28
C GLY A 1070 -36.39 31.91 28.96
N VAL A 1071 -35.31 31.13 28.84
CA VAL A 1071 -35.07 30.24 27.69
C VAL A 1071 -35.46 28.81 28.09
N PHE A 1072 -36.32 28.18 27.30
CA PHE A 1072 -36.82 26.84 27.58
C PHE A 1072 -36.35 25.89 26.49
N PRO A 1073 -35.52 24.88 26.79
CA PRO A 1073 -35.27 23.78 25.87
C PRO A 1073 -36.58 23.03 25.57
N ASP A 1074 -36.67 22.39 24.41
CA ASP A 1074 -37.86 21.60 24.04
C ASP A 1074 -37.99 20.33 24.89
N ALA A 1075 -36.86 19.75 25.29
CA ALA A 1075 -36.80 18.62 26.22
C ALA A 1075 -35.44 18.48 26.90
N VAL A 1076 -35.43 17.72 28.01
CA VAL A 1076 -34.23 17.15 28.65
C VAL A 1076 -34.28 15.63 28.51
N VAL A 1077 -33.25 15.03 27.92
CA VAL A 1077 -33.13 13.58 27.74
C VAL A 1077 -32.00 13.03 28.62
N LEU A 1078 -32.36 12.15 29.54
CA LEU A 1078 -31.46 11.55 30.52
C LEU A 1078 -31.25 10.08 30.15
N LEU A 1079 -30.03 9.72 29.73
CA LEU A 1079 -29.69 8.35 29.34
C LEU A 1079 -28.98 7.65 30.52
N ASP A 1080 -29.67 6.68 31.11
CA ASP A 1080 -29.23 5.81 32.19
C ASP A 1080 -28.52 6.55 33.35
N ILE A 1081 -29.15 7.62 33.82
CA ILE A 1081 -28.70 8.38 34.99
C ILE A 1081 -29.35 7.84 36.27
N TYR A 1082 -28.54 7.76 37.33
CA TYR A 1082 -29.02 7.46 38.67
C TYR A 1082 -29.09 8.78 39.44
N SER A 1083 -30.27 9.14 39.94
CA SER A 1083 -30.39 10.29 40.86
C SER A 1083 -29.45 10.10 42.06
N HIS A 1084 -28.91 11.20 42.58
CA HIS A 1084 -27.70 11.25 43.43
C HIS A 1084 -27.93 10.72 44.86
N ASP A 1085 -28.25 9.42 44.93
CA ASP A 1085 -28.36 8.62 46.15
C ASP A 1085 -26.98 8.07 46.48
N ARG A 1086 -26.54 8.36 47.71
CA ARG A 1086 -25.20 8.01 48.17
C ARG A 1086 -25.01 6.49 48.19
N ASP A 1087 -26.08 5.75 48.46
CA ASP A 1087 -26.03 4.28 48.48
C ASP A 1087 -25.93 3.73 47.05
N ALA A 1088 -26.58 4.39 46.08
CA ALA A 1088 -26.41 4.07 44.66
C ALA A 1088 -24.98 4.37 44.20
N ALA A 1089 -24.43 5.54 44.49
CA ALA A 1089 -23.08 5.92 44.08
C ALA A 1089 -22.01 4.92 44.57
N VAL A 1090 -22.15 4.40 45.80
CA VAL A 1090 -21.26 3.37 46.36
C VAL A 1090 -21.46 2.02 45.67
N ALA A 1091 -22.72 1.59 45.46
CA ALA A 1091 -23.02 0.28 44.85
C ALA A 1091 -22.68 0.20 43.35
N LEU A 1092 -22.74 1.33 42.64
CA LEU A 1092 -22.44 1.43 41.20
C LEU A 1092 -20.92 1.48 40.95
N GLN A 1093 -20.11 1.91 41.93
CA GLN A 1093 -18.68 2.17 41.78
C GLN A 1093 -17.86 0.97 41.26
N PRO A 1094 -18.05 -0.28 41.72
CA PRO A 1094 -17.27 -1.42 41.22
C PRO A 1094 -17.54 -1.72 39.74
N GLY A 1095 -18.82 -1.73 39.33
CA GLY A 1095 -19.21 -1.96 37.94
C GLY A 1095 -18.82 -0.82 37.01
N LEU A 1096 -18.90 0.43 37.49
CA LEU A 1096 -18.37 1.60 36.76
C LEU A 1096 -16.86 1.53 36.61
N SER A 1097 -16.12 1.12 37.65
CA SER A 1097 -14.66 1.00 37.58
C SER A 1097 -14.25 -0.10 36.59
N ALA A 1098 -14.87 -1.28 36.64
CA ALA A 1098 -14.59 -2.36 35.70
C ALA A 1098 -14.91 -1.96 34.25
N GLY A 1099 -16.06 -1.30 34.00
CA GLY A 1099 -16.42 -0.82 32.68
C GLY A 1099 -15.55 0.33 32.17
N MET A 1100 -15.01 1.17 33.08
CA MET A 1100 -14.02 2.20 32.75
C MET A 1100 -12.66 1.59 32.42
N ASP A 1101 -12.21 0.59 33.18
CA ASP A 1101 -10.93 -0.09 32.95
C ASP A 1101 -10.92 -0.75 31.57
N GLU A 1102 -11.97 -1.50 31.22
CA GLU A 1102 -12.17 -2.12 29.90
C GLU A 1102 -12.08 -1.08 28.76
N ARG A 1103 -12.71 0.09 28.91
CA ARG A 1103 -12.72 1.14 27.89
C ARG A 1103 -11.45 1.99 27.86
N SER A 1104 -10.79 2.16 28.99
CA SER A 1104 -9.50 2.84 29.08
C SER A 1104 -8.40 2.04 28.36
N ALA A 1105 -8.51 0.70 28.37
CA ALA A 1105 -7.62 -0.18 27.64
C ALA A 1105 -7.94 -0.22 26.12
N ALA A 1106 -9.20 -0.01 25.73
CA ALA A 1106 -9.65 -0.23 24.35
C ALA A 1106 -9.87 1.04 23.50
N GLN A 1107 -10.14 2.22 24.09
CA GLN A 1107 -10.71 3.35 23.34
C GLN A 1107 -10.19 4.75 23.72
N VAL A 1108 -9.84 5.04 24.99
CA VAL A 1108 -9.41 6.38 25.43
C VAL A 1108 -8.30 6.29 26.49
N PRO A 1109 -7.10 6.85 26.26
CA PRO A 1109 -6.07 6.92 27.29
C PRO A 1109 -6.53 7.80 28.46
N VAL A 1110 -6.50 7.25 29.69
CA VAL A 1110 -6.80 8.00 30.91
C VAL A 1110 -5.50 8.54 31.48
N ASP A 1111 -5.29 9.85 31.35
CA ASP A 1111 -4.13 10.56 31.87
C ASP A 1111 -4.40 11.26 33.21
N ASP A 1112 -3.33 11.77 33.82
CA ASP A 1112 -3.38 12.49 35.09
C ASP A 1112 -4.26 13.75 35.01
N THR A 1113 -4.37 14.39 33.83
CA THR A 1113 -5.26 15.56 33.63
C THR A 1113 -6.72 15.16 33.77
N ARG A 1114 -7.16 14.10 33.08
CA ARG A 1114 -8.53 13.60 33.13
C ARG A 1114 -8.92 13.08 34.50
N LEU A 1115 -7.98 12.44 35.22
CA LEU A 1115 -8.21 11.97 36.58
C LEU A 1115 -8.39 13.13 37.58
N LEU A 1116 -7.55 14.16 37.50
CA LEU A 1116 -7.69 15.34 38.34
C LEU A 1116 -8.95 16.15 38.00
N ALA A 1117 -9.34 16.21 36.72
CA ALA A 1117 -10.59 16.82 36.29
C ALA A 1117 -11.80 16.07 36.86
N MET A 1118 -11.85 14.75 36.74
CA MET A 1118 -12.88 13.91 37.37
C MET A 1118 -12.98 14.17 38.88
N GLY A 1119 -11.83 14.20 39.58
CA GLY A 1119 -11.77 14.55 41.01
C GLY A 1119 -12.35 15.93 41.32
N ALA A 1120 -12.11 16.93 40.46
CA ALA A 1120 -12.68 18.27 40.60
C ALA A 1120 -14.20 18.26 40.48
N TYR A 1121 -14.76 17.60 39.46
CA TYR A 1121 -16.20 17.55 39.25
C TYR A 1121 -16.91 16.75 40.33
N PHE A 1122 -16.33 15.65 40.82
CA PHE A 1122 -16.88 14.94 41.98
C PHE A 1122 -16.88 15.83 43.24
N ARG A 1123 -15.85 16.65 43.44
CA ARG A 1123 -15.81 17.62 44.55
C ARG A 1123 -16.89 18.69 44.40
N LEU A 1124 -17.15 19.17 43.19
CA LEU A 1124 -18.14 20.23 42.92
C LEU A 1124 -19.59 19.74 43.02
N PHE A 1125 -19.86 18.51 42.57
CA PHE A 1125 -21.20 17.97 42.45
C PHE A 1125 -21.52 16.85 43.46
N GLY A 1126 -20.64 16.56 44.43
CA GLY A 1126 -20.84 15.46 45.40
C GLY A 1126 -22.04 15.61 46.34
N GLU A 1127 -22.55 16.83 46.53
CA GLU A 1127 -23.79 17.10 47.30
C GLU A 1127 -24.96 17.54 46.40
N TRP A 1128 -24.85 17.33 45.10
CA TRP A 1128 -25.83 17.83 44.15
C TRP A 1128 -27.23 17.21 44.35
N ARG A 1129 -28.26 18.03 44.14
CA ARG A 1129 -29.68 17.67 44.21
C ARG A 1129 -30.41 18.33 43.05
N PRO A 1130 -31.09 17.57 42.17
CA PRO A 1130 -31.78 18.15 41.03
C PRO A 1130 -32.97 19.00 41.51
N LYS A 1131 -33.14 20.19 40.92
CA LYS A 1131 -34.32 21.04 41.11
C LYS A 1131 -35.34 20.75 40.01
N GLU A 1132 -36.63 20.88 40.31
CA GLU A 1132 -37.68 20.71 39.30
C GLU A 1132 -37.55 21.75 38.18
N VAL A 1133 -37.63 21.29 36.93
CA VAL A 1133 -37.65 22.11 35.71
C VAL A 1133 -39.00 21.95 35.03
N LYS A 1134 -39.46 22.99 34.32
CA LYS A 1134 -40.71 22.93 33.54
C LYS A 1134 -40.55 22.15 32.24
N THR A 1135 -39.32 22.03 31.76
CA THR A 1135 -38.96 21.35 30.51
C THR A 1135 -39.32 19.86 30.58
N PRO A 1136 -40.04 19.31 29.58
CA PRO A 1136 -40.35 17.89 29.51
C PRO A 1136 -39.09 17.02 29.62
N THR A 1137 -39.09 16.06 30.54
CA THR A 1137 -37.93 15.20 30.80
C THR A 1137 -38.22 13.75 30.40
N LEU A 1138 -37.31 13.18 29.62
CA LEU A 1138 -37.28 11.77 29.24
C LEU A 1138 -36.15 11.03 29.97
N LEU A 1139 -36.46 9.92 30.63
CA LEU A 1139 -35.48 8.99 31.19
C LEU A 1139 -35.43 7.73 30.33
N VAL A 1140 -34.29 7.49 29.69
CA VAL A 1140 -34.01 6.25 28.94
C VAL A 1140 -33.19 5.33 29.84
N ARG A 1141 -33.70 4.13 30.14
CA ARG A 1141 -33.07 3.19 31.06
C ARG A 1141 -32.49 2.00 30.31
N ALA A 1142 -31.34 1.52 30.77
CA ALA A 1142 -30.75 0.28 30.28
C ALA A 1142 -31.63 -0.94 30.60
N GLY A 1143 -31.71 -1.87 29.65
CA GLY A 1143 -32.50 -3.10 29.74
C GLY A 1143 -31.76 -4.25 30.42
N ASP A 1144 -30.43 -4.21 30.42
CA ASP A 1144 -29.54 -5.23 30.98
C ASP A 1144 -28.79 -4.72 32.23
N ARG A 1145 -28.68 -5.59 33.24
CA ARG A 1145 -28.08 -5.24 34.54
C ARG A 1145 -26.56 -5.28 34.49
N LEU A 1146 -25.91 -4.16 34.84
CA LEU A 1146 -24.46 -4.07 35.01
C LEU A 1146 -24.01 -4.06 36.48
N PHE A 1147 -24.84 -3.46 37.34
CA PHE A 1147 -24.46 -3.16 38.72
C PHE A 1147 -25.18 -4.07 39.71
N ASP A 1148 -24.50 -4.45 40.79
CA ASP A 1148 -25.16 -5.11 41.92
C ASP A 1148 -25.86 -4.09 42.84
N TRP A 1149 -26.82 -3.38 42.26
CA TRP A 1149 -27.63 -2.35 42.90
C TRP A 1149 -29.12 -2.66 42.70
N SER A 1150 -29.97 -2.24 43.66
CA SER A 1150 -31.42 -2.15 43.49
C SER A 1150 -32.04 -1.18 44.48
N ARG A 1151 -33.07 -0.45 44.06
CA ARG A 1151 -33.92 0.40 44.89
C ARG A 1151 -35.36 -0.06 44.75
N ASP A 1152 -36.02 -0.35 45.88
CA ASP A 1152 -37.40 -0.86 45.90
C ASP A 1152 -37.63 -2.10 45.00
N GLY A 1153 -36.58 -2.91 44.78
CA GLY A 1153 -36.62 -4.11 43.92
C GLY A 1153 -36.38 -3.85 42.42
N ASP A 1154 -36.19 -2.61 41.99
CA ASP A 1154 -35.77 -2.25 40.62
C ASP A 1154 -34.29 -1.86 40.61
N TRP A 1155 -33.51 -2.46 39.70
CA TRP A 1155 -32.07 -2.20 39.55
C TRP A 1155 -31.79 -1.09 38.54
N ARG A 1156 -32.78 -0.74 37.70
CA ARG A 1156 -32.61 0.21 36.60
C ARG A 1156 -32.38 1.64 37.11
N ALA A 1157 -31.85 2.47 36.22
CA ALA A 1157 -31.74 3.91 36.43
C ALA A 1157 -33.08 4.53 36.85
N TYR A 1158 -33.03 5.53 37.75
CA TYR A 1158 -34.21 6.19 38.28
C TYR A 1158 -33.99 7.70 38.43
N TRP A 1159 -35.07 8.46 38.27
CA TRP A 1159 -35.09 9.92 38.39
C TRP A 1159 -36.21 10.36 39.33
N GLN A 1160 -35.92 11.25 40.28
CA GLN A 1160 -36.86 11.61 41.36
C GLN A 1160 -37.87 12.70 40.97
N LEU A 1161 -37.60 13.45 39.90
CA LEU A 1161 -38.46 14.53 39.40
C LEU A 1161 -39.43 14.01 38.32
N PRO A 1162 -40.51 14.75 37.98
CA PRO A 1162 -41.44 14.34 36.92
C PRO A 1162 -40.73 14.03 35.60
N HIS A 1163 -41.00 12.84 35.03
CA HIS A 1163 -40.38 12.39 33.78
C HIS A 1163 -41.26 11.33 33.08
N THR A 1164 -40.98 11.10 31.80
CA THR A 1164 -41.41 9.91 31.06
C THR A 1164 -40.27 8.89 31.02
N ALA A 1165 -40.52 7.61 31.27
CA ALA A 1165 -39.48 6.57 31.24
C ALA A 1165 -39.67 5.62 30.05
N LEU A 1166 -38.56 5.21 29.42
CA LEU A 1166 -38.52 4.17 28.41
C LEU A 1166 -37.30 3.27 28.59
N ASP A 1167 -37.39 2.01 28.17
CA ASP A 1167 -36.31 1.03 28.30
C ASP A 1167 -35.74 0.67 26.93
N VAL A 1168 -34.41 0.54 26.84
CA VAL A 1168 -33.70 0.12 25.61
C VAL A 1168 -32.77 -1.06 25.88
N PRO A 1169 -32.47 -1.91 24.88
CA PRO A 1169 -31.51 -3.00 25.03
C PRO A 1169 -30.11 -2.49 25.40
N GLY A 1170 -29.33 -3.33 26.08
CA GLY A 1170 -27.98 -3.01 26.54
C GLY A 1170 -27.92 -2.65 28.01
N ASN A 1171 -26.69 -2.58 28.50
CA ASN A 1171 -26.34 -2.13 29.84
C ASN A 1171 -25.93 -0.64 29.82
N HIS A 1172 -25.50 -0.10 30.97
CA HIS A 1172 -25.11 1.31 31.13
C HIS A 1172 -24.19 1.82 30.03
N PHE A 1173 -23.25 1.01 29.55
CA PHE A 1173 -22.32 1.38 28.48
C PHE A 1173 -22.80 0.90 27.10
N THR A 1174 -23.19 -0.37 26.97
CA THR A 1174 -23.50 -0.95 25.66
C THR A 1174 -24.74 -0.34 24.99
N MET A 1175 -25.62 0.32 25.76
CA MET A 1175 -26.74 1.10 25.21
C MET A 1175 -26.29 2.27 24.31
N MET A 1176 -25.09 2.82 24.55
CA MET A 1176 -24.48 3.89 23.75
C MET A 1176 -23.45 3.38 22.74
N GLU A 1177 -23.17 2.08 22.75
CA GLU A 1177 -22.15 1.45 21.91
C GLU A 1177 -22.78 0.46 20.93
N GLU A 1178 -23.10 -0.76 21.38
CA GLU A 1178 -23.68 -1.83 20.56
C GLU A 1178 -25.13 -1.53 20.17
N HIS A 1179 -25.88 -0.90 21.08
CA HIS A 1179 -27.29 -0.59 20.88
C HIS A 1179 -27.55 0.89 20.60
N ALA A 1180 -26.51 1.67 20.31
CA ALA A 1180 -26.58 3.13 20.11
C ALA A 1180 -27.66 3.54 19.10
N GLY A 1181 -27.79 2.81 17.99
CA GLY A 1181 -28.81 3.07 16.97
C GLY A 1181 -30.24 2.79 17.44
N THR A 1182 -30.43 1.80 18.33
CA THR A 1182 -31.74 1.54 18.95
C THR A 1182 -32.08 2.62 19.96
N THR A 1183 -31.11 3.03 20.78
CA THR A 1183 -31.26 4.15 21.72
C THR A 1183 -31.60 5.46 21.00
N ALA A 1184 -30.91 5.76 19.90
CA ALA A 1184 -31.20 6.91 19.04
C ALA A 1184 -32.63 6.91 18.50
N ARG A 1185 -33.11 5.77 17.98
CA ARG A 1185 -34.49 5.64 17.49
C ARG A 1185 -35.54 5.79 18.60
N ALA A 1186 -35.25 5.30 19.79
CA ALA A 1186 -36.17 5.44 20.93
C ALA A 1186 -36.32 6.92 21.35
N VAL A 1187 -35.20 7.65 21.41
CA VAL A 1187 -35.20 9.10 21.68
C VAL A 1187 -35.92 9.86 20.56
N GLU A 1188 -35.63 9.57 19.29
CA GLU A 1188 -36.30 10.20 18.14
C GLU A 1188 -37.81 9.94 18.16
N GLY A 1189 -38.22 8.71 18.45
CA GLY A 1189 -39.62 8.34 18.52
C GLY A 1189 -40.40 9.08 19.61
N TRP A 1190 -39.75 9.37 20.75
CA TRP A 1190 -40.35 10.18 21.81
C TRP A 1190 -40.38 11.67 21.45
N LEU A 1191 -39.30 12.21 20.86
CA LEU A 1191 -39.27 13.61 20.43
C LEU A 1191 -40.24 13.93 19.30
N SER A 1192 -40.65 12.91 18.53
CA SER A 1192 -41.59 13.04 17.42
C SER A 1192 -43.07 12.81 17.82
N ALA A 1193 -43.32 12.37 19.06
CA ALA A 1193 -44.65 12.07 19.58
C ALA A 1193 -45.23 13.26 20.36
#